data_AF-G0GBZ6-F1
#
_entry.id   AF-G0GBZ6-F1
#
_cell.length_a   1.000
_cell.length_b   1.000
_cell.length_c   1.000
_cell.angle_alpha   90.00
_cell.angle_beta   90.00
_cell.angle_gamma   90.00
#
_symmetry.space_group_name_H-M   'P 1'
#
loop_
_entity.id
_entity.type
_entity.pdbx_description
1 polymer ?
#
loop_
_entity_poly.entity_id
_entity_poly.type
_entity_poly.pdbx_seq_one_letter_code
_entity_poly.pdbx_strand_id
1 'polypeptide(L)'
;MSEHLLLKRKSLQEWRSLARSTHKRQYQHLLDHVSGYLTSRPPEEHPDDSITYTGAAVANLALAYLLSEDERFLSALRQWMDVVIHYPHWGKHRKPDHDLDAAWLLFGLGLVYNWLGAELSEEERSRLKAKLLLQGRRMFAYATEIKGDWTYHFWQNHNWICFAGLATAGYALKNEAPEAETWCDTALENFKSVFSLLPDDGSDYEGATYWRYGIPWLLIADHLFEEQVGIALRDLSGFLSKTFFFRLYISGPNLVDTAHFGDCHDRRSAHSKAVLYRLASLFRNGYAQWLASYFDEIGEWDREAQEGLVRPGLGPEAFLEFLWFDPMVEPTPVQTLPHFHVFADLGLASVRTGWDRDATVLVYKCSQPSGYKPWHYGHALFRKYGWHTISAGHAHPDEHTFVLMKGNDHLVVDEGYNRTCYSRYHSTLLVDGKGQYQEGGYNVFEGLGADWGGRLDEWLGLDGLFYVRGEAVNAYDRSLQLHNVSRDMLFIDGEMLLVHDYLRSEVPHRYQWLLQMDAPPLKEGEDRFVLHVGKSTMGIHIHHPSSVVSILKEQQVSANPTSANPKWVLTRTLHTLFCEPPDPVEEAEFLVSLTLQGHAAALPTERGRLVSFSGKRGEWVIGVGKGGVGLSVDGLLLTDASCVALSSEEEVPTRGLAVHASMLWWKGMPLLISSPPVSIAWRWSSSTHLDAQITSLRKVSLSVRCPGTPQKVVVNGEEVEFSFSRDVSLVRFVLPGGELNLELYCSHK
;
A
#
# COMPACT_ATOMS: atom_id res chain seq x y z
N MET A 1 8.46 28.34 26.55
CA MET A 1 7.95 27.10 25.91
C MET A 1 7.07 26.40 26.93
N SER A 2 6.02 25.69 26.50
CA SER A 2 5.15 24.94 27.41
C SER A 2 5.90 23.73 28.00
N GLU A 3 5.55 23.30 29.22
CA GLU A 3 6.00 22.00 29.77
C GLU A 3 5.04 20.85 29.42
N HIS A 4 3.93 21.16 28.73
CA HIS A 4 2.95 20.18 28.31
C HIS A 4 3.50 19.31 27.17
N LEU A 5 3.39 17.99 27.30
CA LEU A 5 3.80 17.02 26.27
C LEU A 5 3.10 17.32 24.94
N LEU A 6 3.84 17.21 23.83
CA LEU A 6 3.40 17.50 22.45
C LEU A 6 3.06 18.98 22.17
N LEU A 7 3.20 19.85 23.17
CA LEU A 7 2.91 21.28 23.09
C LEU A 7 4.16 22.14 23.33
N LYS A 8 5.33 21.52 23.57
CA LYS A 8 6.56 22.24 23.99
C LYS A 8 7.06 23.26 22.96
N ARG A 9 6.77 23.04 21.68
CA ARG A 9 7.19 23.93 20.57
C ARG A 9 6.72 25.39 20.69
N LYS A 10 5.65 25.66 21.46
CA LYS A 10 5.11 27.02 21.67
C LYS A 10 4.68 27.19 23.14
N SER A 11 4.53 28.43 23.58
CA SER A 11 3.84 28.74 24.83
C SER A 11 2.33 28.46 24.69
N LEU A 12 1.64 28.23 25.81
CA LEU A 12 0.19 28.02 25.79
C LEU A 12 -0.55 29.26 25.25
N GLN A 13 -0.05 30.48 25.51
CA GLN A 13 -0.64 31.70 24.97
C GLN A 13 -0.54 31.78 23.45
N GLU A 14 0.57 31.33 22.86
CA GLU A 14 0.72 31.23 21.40
C GLU A 14 -0.23 30.19 20.82
N TRP A 15 -0.39 29.02 21.44
CA TRP A 15 -1.39 28.03 21.01
C TRP A 15 -2.81 28.59 21.05
N ARG A 16 -3.18 29.31 22.11
CA ARG A 16 -4.47 30.02 22.20
C ARG A 16 -4.63 31.10 21.13
N SER A 17 -3.55 31.80 20.76
CA SER A 17 -3.56 32.76 19.66
C SER A 17 -3.76 32.08 18.30
N LEU A 18 -3.13 30.94 18.07
CA LEU A 18 -3.28 30.15 16.84
C LEU A 18 -4.72 29.64 16.68
N ALA A 19 -5.35 29.17 17.76
CA ALA A 19 -6.75 28.75 17.78
C ALA A 19 -7.72 29.87 17.33
N ARG A 20 -7.34 31.13 17.52
CA ARG A 20 -8.13 32.31 17.11
C ARG A 20 -7.73 32.88 15.75
N SER A 21 -6.69 32.33 15.11
CA SER A 21 -6.12 32.83 13.86
C SER A 21 -5.95 31.70 12.86
N THR A 22 -4.72 31.25 12.60
CA THR A 22 -4.42 30.32 11.51
C THR A 22 -4.98 28.92 11.73
N HIS A 23 -5.22 28.50 12.97
CA HIS A 23 -5.76 27.18 13.30
C HIS A 23 -7.26 27.21 13.62
N LYS A 24 -7.96 28.29 13.26
CA LYS A 24 -9.37 28.49 13.63
C LYS A 24 -10.28 27.34 13.15
N ARG A 25 -10.02 26.77 11.97
CA ARG A 25 -10.83 25.65 11.44
C ARG A 25 -10.61 24.37 12.24
N GLN A 26 -9.35 24.00 12.47
CA GLN A 26 -8.98 22.83 13.27
C GLN A 26 -9.50 22.95 14.71
N TYR A 27 -9.44 24.17 15.26
CA TYR A 27 -9.99 24.45 16.58
C TYR A 27 -11.51 24.30 16.62
N GLN A 28 -12.22 24.83 15.62
CA GLN A 28 -13.67 24.64 15.54
C GLN A 28 -14.03 23.16 15.42
N HIS A 29 -13.31 22.39 14.60
CA HIS A 29 -13.51 20.95 14.46
C HIS A 29 -13.30 20.19 15.78
N LEU A 30 -12.27 20.56 16.55
CA LEU A 30 -12.07 20.05 17.90
C LEU A 30 -13.30 20.35 18.79
N LEU A 31 -13.80 21.58 18.78
CA LEU A 31 -14.97 21.99 19.58
C LEU A 31 -16.25 21.24 19.16
N ASP A 32 -16.46 21.05 17.87
CA ASP A 32 -17.62 20.34 17.32
C ASP A 32 -17.62 18.87 17.79
N HIS A 33 -16.45 18.22 17.76
CA HIS A 33 -16.30 16.86 18.27
C HIS A 33 -16.50 16.76 19.78
N VAL A 34 -15.86 17.62 20.58
CA VAL A 34 -15.99 17.54 22.05
C VAL A 34 -17.40 17.90 22.54
N SER A 35 -18.18 18.65 21.74
CA SER A 35 -19.58 18.94 22.06
C SER A 35 -20.41 17.67 22.21
N GLY A 36 -20.15 16.63 21.41
CA GLY A 36 -20.80 15.33 21.56
C GLY A 36 -20.43 14.59 22.85
N TYR A 37 -19.22 14.84 23.38
CA TYR A 37 -18.75 14.25 24.64
C TYR A 37 -19.36 14.91 25.88
N LEU A 38 -19.95 16.11 25.75
CA LEU A 38 -20.65 16.77 26.86
C LEU A 38 -21.93 16.03 27.29
N THR A 39 -22.53 15.26 26.38
CA THR A 39 -23.78 14.54 26.61
C THR A 39 -23.62 13.01 26.53
N SER A 40 -22.43 12.52 26.23
CA SER A 40 -22.11 11.09 26.17
C SER A 40 -21.03 10.74 27.19
N ARG A 41 -20.95 9.47 27.59
CA ARG A 41 -19.93 8.96 28.51
C ARG A 41 -19.65 7.49 28.21
N PRO A 42 -18.47 6.97 28.58
CA PRO A 42 -18.21 5.55 28.56
C PRO A 42 -19.22 4.81 29.45
N PRO A 43 -19.55 3.54 29.16
CA PRO A 43 -20.43 2.75 30.02
C PRO A 43 -19.89 2.65 31.46
N GLU A 44 -20.73 2.73 32.49
CA GLU A 44 -20.27 2.64 33.90
C GLU A 44 -19.59 1.29 34.21
N GLU A 45 -20.06 0.22 33.56
CA GLU A 45 -19.43 -1.09 33.60
C GLU A 45 -18.54 -1.30 32.38
N HIS A 46 -17.40 -1.97 32.54
CA HIS A 46 -16.50 -2.24 31.40
C HIS A 46 -17.23 -3.06 30.32
N PRO A 47 -17.39 -2.51 29.09
CA PRO A 47 -18.09 -3.20 28.02
C PRO A 47 -17.31 -4.44 27.57
N ASP A 48 -17.97 -5.38 26.88
CA ASP A 48 -17.23 -6.49 26.23
C ASP A 48 -16.33 -5.97 25.08
N ASP A 49 -16.72 -4.83 24.51
CA ASP A 49 -16.07 -4.22 23.37
C ASP A 49 -14.81 -3.39 23.72
N SER A 50 -14.04 -2.98 22.71
CA SER A 50 -12.86 -2.12 22.89
C SER A 50 -13.24 -0.74 23.43
N ILE A 51 -12.37 -0.21 24.30
CA ILE A 51 -12.50 1.11 24.95
C ILE A 51 -11.44 2.12 24.50
N THR A 52 -10.63 1.77 23.49
CA THR A 52 -9.56 2.60 22.89
C THR A 52 -10.01 4.03 22.55
N TYR A 53 -11.24 4.22 22.07
CA TYR A 53 -11.82 5.54 21.75
C TYR A 53 -11.76 6.54 22.92
N THR A 54 -11.75 6.04 24.16
CA THR A 54 -11.66 6.87 25.37
C THR A 54 -10.36 7.67 25.39
N GLY A 55 -9.25 7.08 24.95
CA GLY A 55 -7.93 7.74 24.94
C GLY A 55 -7.93 9.01 24.09
N ALA A 56 -8.51 8.94 22.89
CA ALA A 56 -8.68 10.11 22.02
C ALA A 56 -9.67 11.12 22.61
N ALA A 57 -10.80 10.66 23.15
CA ALA A 57 -11.85 11.52 23.70
C ALA A 57 -11.34 12.39 24.87
N VAL A 58 -10.60 11.81 25.82
CA VAL A 58 -10.06 12.57 26.96
C VAL A 58 -8.95 13.53 26.53
N ALA A 59 -8.14 13.19 25.52
CA ALA A 59 -7.14 14.09 24.96
C ALA A 59 -7.79 15.28 24.23
N ASN A 60 -8.86 15.04 23.47
CA ASN A 60 -9.66 16.09 22.84
C ASN A 60 -10.26 17.05 23.88
N LEU A 61 -10.93 16.51 24.90
CA LEU A 61 -11.50 17.31 25.99
C LEU A 61 -10.44 18.14 26.72
N ALA A 62 -9.29 17.53 26.99
CA ALA A 62 -8.19 18.21 27.66
C ALA A 62 -7.62 19.37 26.83
N LEU A 63 -7.38 19.18 25.53
CA LEU A 63 -6.92 20.26 24.66
C LEU A 63 -8.00 21.35 24.52
N ALA A 64 -9.27 20.96 24.37
CA ALA A 64 -10.37 21.91 24.27
C ALA A 64 -10.43 22.82 25.50
N TYR A 65 -10.32 22.27 26.71
CA TYR A 65 -10.23 23.05 27.95
C TYR A 65 -8.96 23.92 27.99
N LEU A 66 -7.77 23.36 27.70
CA LEU A 66 -6.51 24.14 27.70
C LEU A 66 -6.58 25.40 26.83
N LEU A 67 -7.25 25.31 25.68
CA LEU A 67 -7.36 26.40 24.70
C LEU A 67 -8.51 27.37 25.00
N SER A 68 -9.62 26.90 25.58
CA SER A 68 -10.83 27.70 25.81
C SER A 68 -11.01 28.22 27.22
N GLU A 69 -10.48 27.51 28.22
CA GLU A 69 -10.82 27.65 29.65
C GLU A 69 -12.31 27.45 29.93
N ASP A 70 -13.04 26.72 29.07
CA ASP A 70 -14.45 26.41 29.25
C ASP A 70 -14.63 25.20 30.17
N GLU A 71 -15.09 25.47 31.40
CA GLU A 71 -15.35 24.50 32.46
C GLU A 71 -16.25 23.32 32.05
N ARG A 72 -17.08 23.47 31.01
CA ARG A 72 -17.91 22.36 30.50
C ARG A 72 -17.04 21.21 30.00
N PHE A 73 -15.91 21.51 29.36
CA PHE A 73 -14.98 20.48 28.87
C PHE A 73 -14.22 19.83 30.01
N LEU A 74 -13.79 20.59 31.03
CA LEU A 74 -13.15 20.03 32.22
C LEU A 74 -14.12 19.14 33.01
N SER A 75 -15.39 19.55 33.15
CA SER A 75 -16.42 18.75 33.80
C SER A 75 -16.70 17.45 33.07
N ALA A 76 -16.83 17.48 31.75
CA ALA A 76 -17.00 16.27 30.94
C ALA A 76 -15.76 15.37 31.01
N LEU A 77 -14.54 15.94 30.95
CA LEU A 77 -13.29 15.21 31.12
C LEU A 77 -13.25 14.45 32.45
N ARG A 78 -13.61 15.12 33.56
CA ARG A 78 -13.66 14.48 34.89
C ARG A 78 -14.61 13.29 34.90
N GLN A 79 -15.79 13.41 34.28
CA GLN A 79 -16.76 12.32 34.20
C GLN A 79 -16.24 11.13 33.37
N TRP A 80 -15.66 11.40 32.20
CA TRP A 80 -15.07 10.37 31.35
C TRP A 80 -13.90 9.66 32.03
N MET A 81 -13.00 10.44 32.64
CA MET A 81 -11.85 9.95 33.39
C MET A 81 -12.29 9.08 34.57
N ASP A 82 -13.25 9.54 35.38
CA ASP A 82 -13.69 8.82 36.58
C ASP A 82 -14.23 7.42 36.25
N VAL A 83 -15.01 7.27 35.17
CA VAL A 83 -15.52 5.95 34.75
C VAL A 83 -14.36 4.99 34.44
N VAL A 84 -13.42 5.39 33.59
CA VAL A 84 -12.40 4.46 33.09
C VAL A 84 -11.28 4.18 34.07
N ILE A 85 -11.02 5.06 35.04
CA ILE A 85 -10.07 4.74 36.13
C ILE A 85 -10.64 3.70 37.09
N HIS A 86 -11.98 3.63 37.23
CA HIS A 86 -12.66 2.63 38.06
C HIS A 86 -12.78 1.25 37.41
N TYR A 87 -12.62 1.14 36.09
CA TYR A 87 -12.61 -0.16 35.45
C TYR A 87 -11.52 -1.08 36.04
N PRO A 88 -11.83 -2.35 36.34
CA PRO A 88 -10.87 -3.26 36.94
C PRO A 88 -9.67 -3.52 36.03
N HIS A 89 -9.92 -3.59 34.72
CA HIS A 89 -8.94 -3.79 33.67
C HIS A 89 -9.12 -2.75 32.55
N TRP A 90 -8.07 -2.47 31.80
CA TRP A 90 -8.12 -1.76 30.53
C TRP A 90 -7.97 -2.79 29.41
N GLY A 91 -9.12 -3.18 28.87
CA GLY A 91 -9.28 -4.38 28.03
C GLY A 91 -9.83 -5.56 28.83
N LYS A 92 -10.68 -6.38 28.19
CA LYS A 92 -11.45 -7.42 28.90
C LYS A 92 -11.04 -8.85 28.56
N HIS A 93 -11.04 -9.20 27.27
CA HIS A 93 -10.95 -10.60 26.84
C HIS A 93 -9.54 -11.03 26.43
N ARG A 94 -8.92 -10.30 25.51
CA ARG A 94 -7.61 -10.64 24.94
C ARG A 94 -6.56 -9.71 25.55
N LYS A 95 -5.59 -10.28 26.27
CA LYS A 95 -4.47 -9.56 26.93
C LYS A 95 -4.93 -8.32 27.71
N PRO A 96 -5.86 -8.47 28.69
CA PRO A 96 -6.29 -7.35 29.51
C PRO A 96 -5.08 -6.64 30.14
N ASP A 97 -5.09 -5.30 30.16
CA ASP A 97 -4.02 -4.44 30.69
C ASP A 97 -2.69 -4.45 29.93
N HIS A 98 -2.56 -5.21 28.85
CA HIS A 98 -1.26 -5.50 28.21
C HIS A 98 -1.23 -5.20 26.71
N ASP A 99 -2.29 -4.63 26.14
CA ASP A 99 -2.41 -4.42 24.68
C ASP A 99 -3.15 -3.10 24.37
N LEU A 100 -3.67 -2.98 23.13
CA LEU A 100 -4.29 -1.79 22.54
C LEU A 100 -5.14 -0.94 23.51
N ASP A 101 -6.15 -1.49 24.17
CA ASP A 101 -7.01 -0.71 25.09
C ASP A 101 -6.19 0.02 26.17
N ALA A 102 -5.29 -0.71 26.84
CA ALA A 102 -4.44 -0.13 27.87
C ALA A 102 -3.49 0.93 27.30
N ALA A 103 -2.97 0.74 26.10
CA ALA A 103 -2.04 1.66 25.44
C ALA A 103 -2.72 3.00 25.09
N TRP A 104 -3.91 2.94 24.48
CA TRP A 104 -4.70 4.13 24.15
C TRP A 104 -5.08 4.92 25.41
N LEU A 105 -5.47 4.23 26.50
CA LEU A 105 -5.78 4.89 27.76
C LEU A 105 -4.53 5.46 28.45
N LEU A 106 -3.40 4.75 28.46
CA LEU A 106 -2.12 5.28 28.97
C LEU A 106 -1.70 6.55 28.25
N PHE A 107 -1.86 6.57 26.92
CA PHE A 107 -1.60 7.75 26.11
C PHE A 107 -2.51 8.92 26.48
N GLY A 108 -3.84 8.75 26.33
CA GLY A 108 -4.80 9.84 26.54
C GLY A 108 -4.81 10.36 27.97
N LEU A 109 -4.85 9.47 28.97
CA LEU A 109 -4.86 9.84 30.39
C LEU A 109 -3.48 10.34 30.86
N GLY A 110 -2.39 9.89 30.24
CA GLY A 110 -1.05 10.44 30.45
C GLY A 110 -0.96 11.90 30.00
N LEU A 111 -1.53 12.24 28.85
CA LEU A 111 -1.67 13.64 28.41
C LEU A 111 -2.53 14.44 29.38
N VAL A 112 -3.68 13.92 29.81
CA VAL A 112 -4.55 14.58 30.82
C VAL A 112 -3.77 14.89 32.10
N TYR A 113 -3.04 13.91 32.63
CA TYR A 113 -2.24 14.08 33.85
C TYR A 113 -1.19 15.19 33.69
N ASN A 114 -0.49 15.20 32.56
CA ASN A 114 0.55 16.19 32.29
C ASN A 114 0.00 17.59 31.98
N TRP A 115 -1.09 17.68 31.22
CA TRP A 115 -1.68 18.94 30.76
C TRP A 115 -2.52 19.63 31.83
N LEU A 116 -3.32 18.85 32.57
CA LEU A 116 -4.37 19.36 33.46
C LEU A 116 -4.23 18.88 34.90
N GLY A 117 -3.11 18.24 35.27
CA GLY A 117 -2.90 17.74 36.63
C GLY A 117 -3.00 18.80 37.72
N ALA A 118 -2.74 20.08 37.41
CA ALA A 118 -2.90 21.20 38.35
C ALA A 118 -4.36 21.66 38.52
N GLU A 119 -5.23 21.32 37.56
CA GLU A 119 -6.65 21.69 37.51
C GLU A 119 -7.54 20.61 38.15
N LEU A 120 -7.01 19.40 38.32
CA LEU A 120 -7.65 18.30 39.04
C LEU A 120 -7.56 18.53 40.55
N SER A 121 -8.57 18.06 41.29
CA SER A 121 -8.47 17.99 42.75
C SER A 121 -7.33 17.04 43.16
N GLU A 122 -6.80 17.21 44.38
CA GLU A 122 -5.75 16.33 44.89
C GLU A 122 -6.15 14.85 44.86
N GLU A 123 -7.42 14.56 45.16
CA GLU A 123 -8.00 13.22 45.10
C GLU A 123 -8.07 12.69 43.66
N GLU A 124 -8.59 13.49 42.72
CA GLU A 124 -8.67 13.13 41.29
C GLU A 124 -7.28 12.85 40.71
N ARG A 125 -6.32 13.76 40.94
CA ARG A 125 -4.94 13.62 40.49
C ARG A 125 -4.28 12.38 41.07
N SER A 126 -4.52 12.11 42.37
CA SER A 126 -3.95 10.94 43.05
C SER A 126 -4.50 9.62 42.50
N ARG A 127 -5.81 9.53 42.27
CA ARG A 127 -6.44 8.35 41.67
C ARG A 127 -5.97 8.12 40.24
N LEU A 128 -5.91 9.17 39.42
CA LEU A 128 -5.38 9.11 38.06
C LEU A 128 -3.93 8.63 38.04
N LYS A 129 -3.06 9.23 38.86
CA LYS A 129 -1.65 8.81 39.00
C LYS A 129 -1.54 7.34 39.39
N ALA A 130 -2.30 6.90 40.39
CA ALA A 130 -2.26 5.52 40.86
C ALA A 130 -2.68 4.54 39.75
N LYS A 131 -3.71 4.87 38.97
CA LYS A 131 -4.16 4.05 37.85
C LYS A 131 -3.13 3.99 36.72
N LEU A 132 -2.54 5.14 36.33
CA LEU A 132 -1.48 5.19 35.33
C LEU A 132 -0.25 4.38 35.75
N LEU A 133 0.18 4.47 37.01
CA LEU A 133 1.28 3.66 37.53
C LEU A 133 0.97 2.17 37.51
N LEU A 134 -0.23 1.76 37.94
CA LEU A 134 -0.65 0.36 37.91
C LEU A 134 -0.58 -0.21 36.49
N GLN A 135 -1.14 0.51 35.51
CA GLN A 135 -1.22 0.04 34.14
C GLN A 135 0.11 0.15 33.40
N GLY A 136 0.88 1.21 33.64
CA GLY A 136 2.23 1.35 33.13
C GLY A 136 3.16 0.22 33.60
N ARG A 137 3.11 -0.13 34.89
CA ARG A 137 3.84 -1.29 35.45
C ARG A 137 3.45 -2.60 34.77
N ARG A 138 2.13 -2.84 34.60
CA ARG A 138 1.62 -4.05 33.95
C ARG A 138 2.09 -4.16 32.51
N MET A 139 1.99 -3.09 31.74
CA MET A 139 2.44 -3.05 30.35
C MET A 139 3.96 -3.17 30.24
N PHE A 140 4.72 -2.48 31.10
CA PHE A 140 6.18 -2.56 31.11
C PHE A 140 6.70 -3.96 31.49
N ALA A 141 6.10 -4.60 32.50
CA ALA A 141 6.43 -5.97 32.86
C ALA A 141 6.07 -6.95 31.73
N TYR A 142 4.95 -6.73 31.03
CA TYR A 142 4.60 -7.52 29.85
C TYR A 142 5.66 -7.42 28.74
N ALA A 143 6.13 -6.21 28.45
CA ALA A 143 7.14 -5.97 27.43
C ALA A 143 8.53 -6.51 27.81
N THR A 144 8.97 -6.34 29.05
CA THR A 144 10.38 -6.57 29.43
C THR A 144 10.63 -7.85 30.19
N GLU A 145 9.71 -8.26 31.07
CA GLU A 145 9.86 -9.43 31.94
C GLU A 145 9.21 -10.67 31.30
N ILE A 146 7.94 -10.54 30.91
CA ILE A 146 7.17 -11.61 30.26
C ILE A 146 7.63 -11.79 28.81
N LYS A 147 8.08 -10.70 28.17
CA LYS A 147 8.45 -10.64 26.76
C LYS A 147 7.30 -11.14 25.89
N GLY A 148 6.12 -10.56 26.12
CA GLY A 148 4.90 -10.92 25.40
C GLY A 148 4.99 -10.65 23.90
N ASP A 149 4.01 -11.16 23.16
CA ASP A 149 4.08 -11.33 21.71
C ASP A 149 4.45 -10.05 20.94
N TRP A 150 3.74 -8.93 21.14
CA TRP A 150 3.97 -7.70 20.39
C TRP A 150 5.30 -7.00 20.69
N THR A 151 6.04 -7.40 21.72
CA THR A 151 7.28 -6.74 22.17
C THR A 151 8.32 -6.61 21.06
N TYR A 152 8.45 -7.65 20.22
CA TYR A 152 9.46 -7.69 19.16
C TYR A 152 8.86 -7.59 17.75
N HIS A 153 7.55 -7.39 17.62
CA HIS A 153 6.90 -7.24 16.33
C HIS A 153 7.14 -5.83 15.78
N PHE A 154 8.39 -5.53 15.42
CA PHE A 154 8.85 -4.17 15.09
C PHE A 154 8.13 -3.52 13.90
N TRP A 155 7.46 -4.31 13.06
CA TRP A 155 6.72 -3.83 11.89
C TRP A 155 5.20 -3.85 12.08
N GLN A 156 4.70 -4.11 13.29
CA GLN A 156 3.27 -4.36 13.53
C GLN A 156 2.69 -3.30 14.47
N ASN A 157 1.47 -2.83 14.21
CA ASN A 157 0.88 -1.70 14.93
C ASN A 157 0.77 -1.89 16.46
N HIS A 158 0.57 -3.09 17.00
CA HIS A 158 0.49 -3.33 18.45
C HIS A 158 1.79 -2.90 19.16
N ASN A 159 2.95 -3.13 18.54
CA ASN A 159 4.23 -2.69 19.10
C ASN A 159 4.27 -1.16 19.22
N TRP A 160 3.93 -0.47 18.13
CA TRP A 160 4.00 0.99 18.05
C TRP A 160 3.01 1.63 19.03
N ILE A 161 1.77 1.14 19.07
CA ILE A 161 0.70 1.66 19.93
C ILE A 161 1.10 1.48 21.41
N CYS A 162 1.49 0.26 21.80
CA CYS A 162 1.79 -0.03 23.20
C CYS A 162 3.00 0.74 23.72
N PHE A 163 4.11 0.77 22.99
CA PHE A 163 5.29 1.51 23.44
C PHE A 163 5.08 3.03 23.45
N ALA A 164 4.31 3.59 22.52
CA ALA A 164 4.02 5.03 22.53
C ALA A 164 3.09 5.42 23.68
N GLY A 165 2.08 4.61 23.99
CA GLY A 165 1.22 4.80 25.16
C GLY A 165 2.01 4.74 26.47
N LEU A 166 2.86 3.72 26.60
CA LEU A 166 3.74 3.55 27.75
C LEU A 166 4.74 4.72 27.91
N ALA A 167 5.37 5.16 26.82
CA ALA A 167 6.29 6.30 26.83
C ALA A 167 5.58 7.59 27.25
N THR A 168 4.36 7.83 26.77
CA THR A 168 3.59 9.03 27.10
C THR A 168 3.24 9.09 28.58
N ALA A 169 2.72 7.99 29.14
CA ALA A 169 2.50 7.89 30.58
C ALA A 169 3.80 8.00 31.38
N GLY A 170 4.88 7.40 30.86
CA GLY A 170 6.21 7.46 31.45
C GLY A 170 6.71 8.90 31.62
N TYR A 171 6.70 9.69 30.55
CA TYR A 171 7.12 11.09 30.59
C TYR A 171 6.20 11.98 31.42
N ALA A 172 4.90 11.66 31.50
CA ALA A 172 3.98 12.35 32.39
C ALA A 172 4.28 12.12 33.88
N LEU A 173 4.86 10.96 34.23
CA LEU A 173 5.06 10.51 35.61
C LEU A 173 6.51 10.57 36.11
N LYS A 174 7.52 10.60 35.22
CA LYS A 174 8.93 10.38 35.59
C LYS A 174 9.47 11.28 36.71
N ASN A 175 8.97 12.51 36.83
CA ASN A 175 9.40 13.43 37.90
C ASN A 175 8.85 13.05 39.28
N GLU A 176 7.78 12.26 39.33
CA GLU A 176 7.12 11.84 40.57
C GLU A 176 7.18 10.32 40.81
N ALA A 177 7.65 9.54 39.85
CA ALA A 177 7.85 8.10 39.92
C ALA A 177 9.09 7.71 39.10
N PRO A 178 10.28 7.61 39.73
CA PRO A 178 11.54 7.37 39.02
C PRO A 178 11.56 6.10 38.15
N GLU A 179 10.78 5.07 38.52
CA GLU A 179 10.63 3.85 37.72
C GLU A 179 10.11 4.10 36.29
N ALA A 180 9.38 5.20 36.07
CA ALA A 180 8.82 5.57 34.78
C ALA A 180 9.87 6.06 33.78
N GLU A 181 11.07 6.45 34.24
CA GLU A 181 12.19 6.79 33.38
C GLU A 181 12.65 5.57 32.56
N THR A 182 12.77 4.41 33.20
CA THR A 182 13.10 3.15 32.53
C THR A 182 12.06 2.77 31.45
N TRP A 183 10.79 3.12 31.65
CA TRP A 183 9.75 2.89 30.64
C TRP A 183 9.99 3.74 29.39
N CYS A 184 10.37 5.01 29.59
CA CYS A 184 10.71 5.93 28.50
C CYS A 184 11.93 5.45 27.71
N ASP A 185 12.99 5.07 28.42
CA ASP A 185 14.24 4.61 27.79
C ASP A 185 14.03 3.31 26.99
N THR A 186 13.27 2.37 27.54
CA THR A 186 12.94 1.12 26.84
C THR A 186 12.11 1.39 25.58
N ALA A 187 11.11 2.26 25.68
CA ALA A 187 10.30 2.64 24.51
C ALA A 187 11.14 3.34 23.44
N LEU A 188 12.05 4.24 23.84
CA LEU A 188 12.96 4.92 22.91
C LEU A 188 13.86 3.93 22.16
N GLU A 189 14.47 2.97 22.86
CA GLU A 189 15.32 1.95 22.22
C GLU A 189 14.53 1.01 21.31
N ASN A 190 13.29 0.67 21.68
CA ASN A 190 12.38 -0.04 20.79
C ASN A 190 12.11 0.79 19.52
N PHE A 191 11.75 2.06 19.64
CA PHE A 191 11.47 2.88 18.46
C PHE A 191 12.69 3.15 17.59
N LYS A 192 13.89 3.29 18.15
CA LYS A 192 15.12 3.33 17.34
C LYS A 192 15.25 2.08 16.48
N SER A 193 14.93 0.90 17.03
CA SER A 193 14.93 -0.37 16.30
C SER A 193 13.84 -0.38 15.22
N VAL A 194 12.59 -0.06 15.58
CA VAL A 194 11.45 0.05 14.65
C VAL A 194 11.81 0.93 13.46
N PHE A 195 12.19 2.19 13.72
CA PHE A 195 12.43 3.16 12.66
C PHE A 195 13.60 2.81 11.77
N SER A 196 14.66 2.18 12.29
CA SER A 196 15.80 1.70 11.49
C SER A 196 15.42 0.53 10.56
N LEU A 197 14.40 -0.24 10.95
CA LEU A 197 13.98 -1.46 10.27
C LEU A 197 12.81 -1.27 9.29
N LEU A 198 12.05 -0.17 9.40
CA LEU A 198 10.96 0.15 8.48
C LEU A 198 11.46 0.30 7.02
N PRO A 199 10.62 -0.03 6.02
CA PRO A 199 11.01 0.02 4.61
C PRO A 199 11.22 1.45 4.11
N ASP A 200 12.31 1.67 3.39
CA ASP A 200 12.73 3.02 2.97
C ASP A 200 11.87 3.62 1.86
N ASP A 201 10.98 2.84 1.24
CA ASP A 201 10.00 3.28 0.25
C ASP A 201 8.65 3.70 0.86
N GLY A 202 8.49 3.55 2.17
CA GLY A 202 7.30 3.95 2.92
C GLY A 202 6.10 3.01 2.82
N SER A 203 6.26 1.83 2.20
CA SER A 203 5.21 0.83 2.07
C SER A 203 4.87 0.15 3.40
N ASP A 204 3.61 -0.18 3.62
CA ASP A 204 3.14 -0.83 4.83
C ASP A 204 2.41 -2.13 4.48
N TYR A 205 2.95 -3.25 4.94
CA TYR A 205 2.40 -4.56 4.60
C TYR A 205 1.04 -4.83 5.26
N GLU A 206 0.69 -4.09 6.33
CA GLU A 206 -0.62 -4.25 6.97
C GLU A 206 -1.75 -3.63 6.13
N GLY A 207 -1.41 -2.89 5.06
CA GLY A 207 -2.37 -2.32 4.11
C GLY A 207 -2.93 -0.96 4.52
N ALA A 208 -3.85 -0.41 3.71
CA ALA A 208 -4.32 0.97 3.85
C ALA A 208 -5.09 1.24 5.15
N THR A 209 -5.88 0.25 5.61
CA THR A 209 -6.65 0.37 6.86
C THR A 209 -5.72 0.42 8.08
N TYR A 210 -4.71 -0.43 8.14
CA TYR A 210 -3.75 -0.41 9.24
C TYR A 210 -2.71 0.70 9.11
N TRP A 211 -2.47 1.23 7.91
CA TRP A 211 -1.78 2.51 7.74
C TRP A 211 -2.51 3.63 8.51
N ARG A 212 -3.86 3.71 8.39
CA ARG A 212 -4.67 4.65 9.19
C ARG A 212 -4.58 4.38 10.69
N TYR A 213 -4.49 3.10 11.09
CA TYR A 213 -4.52 2.70 12.50
C TYR A 213 -3.16 2.86 13.21
N GLY A 214 -2.07 2.43 12.59
CA GLY A 214 -0.73 2.32 13.18
C GLY A 214 0.18 3.53 12.97
N ILE A 215 0.18 4.15 11.78
CA ILE A 215 1.06 5.28 11.46
C ILE A 215 0.93 6.49 12.40
N PRO A 216 -0.26 6.85 12.93
CA PRO A 216 -0.35 7.89 13.95
C PRO A 216 0.60 7.68 15.13
N TRP A 217 0.85 6.43 15.51
CA TRP A 217 1.67 6.08 16.68
C TRP A 217 3.17 6.19 16.42
N LEU A 218 3.62 5.93 15.20
CA LEU A 218 4.98 6.27 14.78
C LEU A 218 5.20 7.79 14.82
N LEU A 219 4.22 8.57 14.35
CA LEU A 219 4.28 10.04 14.36
C LEU A 219 4.21 10.63 15.78
N ILE A 220 3.39 10.04 16.66
CA ILE A 220 3.34 10.39 18.09
C ILE A 220 4.69 10.11 18.73
N ALA A 221 5.29 8.95 18.49
CA ALA A 221 6.59 8.60 19.03
C ALA A 221 7.69 9.57 18.56
N ASP A 222 7.79 9.83 17.25
CA ASP A 222 8.74 10.81 16.69
C ASP A 222 8.57 12.19 17.34
N HIS A 223 7.33 12.69 17.47
CA HIS A 223 7.05 13.98 18.10
C HIS A 223 7.44 13.98 19.58
N LEU A 224 7.03 12.96 20.33
CA LEU A 224 7.30 12.86 21.77
C LEU A 224 8.80 12.83 22.05
N PHE A 225 9.55 11.95 21.40
CA PHE A 225 10.99 11.81 21.66
C PHE A 225 11.80 13.00 21.13
N GLU A 226 11.39 13.62 20.03
CA GLU A 226 12.00 14.87 19.58
C GLU A 226 11.87 15.96 20.65
N GLU A 227 10.68 16.13 21.26
CA GLU A 227 10.47 17.13 22.29
C GLU A 227 11.13 16.80 23.63
N GLN A 228 11.19 15.53 24.03
CA GLN A 228 11.68 15.15 25.35
C GLN A 228 13.19 14.94 25.41
N VAL A 229 13.79 14.42 24.35
CA VAL A 229 15.22 14.02 24.35
C VAL A 229 15.96 14.49 23.10
N GLY A 230 15.32 15.24 22.20
CA GLY A 230 15.97 15.81 21.01
C GLY A 230 16.30 14.80 19.91
N ILE A 231 15.65 13.63 19.92
CA ILE A 231 15.88 12.57 18.93
C ILE A 231 14.73 12.58 17.91
N ALA A 232 15.05 12.91 16.66
CA ALA A 232 14.14 12.75 15.53
C ALA A 232 14.24 11.33 14.98
N LEU A 233 13.26 10.48 15.32
CA LEU A 233 13.24 9.07 14.91
C LEU A 233 13.03 8.92 13.39
N ARG A 234 12.30 9.86 12.80
CA ARG A 234 12.02 9.91 11.35
C ARG A 234 13.27 9.95 10.46
N ASP A 235 14.42 10.33 11.01
CA ASP A 235 15.67 10.43 10.24
C ASP A 235 16.42 9.08 10.14
N LEU A 236 15.94 8.03 10.83
CA LEU A 236 16.57 6.70 10.83
C LEU A 236 16.23 5.84 9.60
N SER A 237 15.20 6.21 8.84
CA SER A 237 14.86 5.57 7.55
C SER A 237 14.04 6.50 6.65
N GLY A 238 13.90 6.14 5.37
CA GLY A 238 13.07 6.86 4.41
C GLY A 238 11.56 6.74 4.63
N PHE A 239 11.11 5.87 5.55
CA PHE A 239 9.71 5.43 5.66
C PHE A 239 8.71 6.59 5.79
N LEU A 240 8.82 7.43 6.82
CA LEU A 240 7.83 8.49 7.07
C LEU A 240 7.80 9.54 5.96
N SER A 241 8.93 9.80 5.29
CA SER A 241 8.98 10.77 4.18
C SER A 241 8.21 10.31 2.94
N LYS A 242 7.97 8.99 2.81
CA LYS A 242 7.37 8.38 1.62
C LYS A 242 6.03 7.68 1.86
N THR A 243 5.68 7.36 3.11
CA THR A 243 4.47 6.59 3.43
C THR A 243 3.16 7.27 3.00
N PHE A 244 3.15 8.60 2.85
CA PHE A 244 2.04 9.31 2.19
C PHE A 244 1.78 8.78 0.77
N PHE A 245 2.83 8.56 -0.01
CA PHE A 245 2.70 8.09 -1.39
C PHE A 245 2.21 6.65 -1.44
N PHE A 246 2.59 5.79 -0.48
CA PHE A 246 2.00 4.46 -0.35
C PHE A 246 0.47 4.52 -0.25
N ARG A 247 -0.07 5.25 0.73
CA ARG A 247 -1.52 5.42 0.89
C ARG A 247 -2.17 6.11 -0.32
N LEU A 248 -1.50 7.05 -0.98
CA LEU A 248 -2.04 7.75 -2.14
C LEU A 248 -2.12 6.84 -3.38
N TYR A 249 -1.06 6.11 -3.71
CA TYR A 249 -0.99 5.33 -4.94
C TYR A 249 -1.81 4.04 -4.90
N ILE A 250 -2.14 3.52 -3.72
CA ILE A 250 -3.09 2.39 -3.61
C ILE A 250 -4.56 2.83 -3.62
N SER A 251 -4.83 4.14 -3.73
CA SER A 251 -6.19 4.67 -3.81
C SER A 251 -6.77 4.59 -5.22
N GLY A 252 -8.07 4.38 -5.30
CA GLY A 252 -8.85 4.43 -6.52
C GLY A 252 -9.00 5.86 -7.08
N PRO A 253 -9.73 6.01 -8.19
CA PRO A 253 -9.94 7.30 -8.85
C PRO A 253 -10.54 8.40 -7.97
N ASN A 254 -11.38 8.04 -6.98
CA ASN A 254 -11.97 9.00 -6.05
C ASN A 254 -11.04 9.40 -4.89
N LEU A 255 -9.82 8.83 -4.82
CA LEU A 255 -8.80 9.00 -3.77
C LEU A 255 -9.18 8.50 -2.38
N VAL A 256 -10.39 7.95 -2.27
CA VAL A 256 -11.05 7.51 -1.05
C VAL A 256 -11.04 5.99 -0.97
N ASP A 257 -11.60 5.32 -1.97
CA ASP A 257 -11.56 3.87 -2.06
C ASP A 257 -10.11 3.41 -2.27
N THR A 258 -9.77 2.21 -1.81
CA THR A 258 -8.41 1.65 -1.90
C THR A 258 -8.43 0.22 -2.45
N ALA A 259 -7.28 -0.24 -2.95
CA ALA A 259 -7.11 -1.56 -3.55
C ALA A 259 -7.20 -2.75 -2.58
N HIS A 260 -7.46 -2.53 -1.28
CA HIS A 260 -7.94 -3.60 -0.39
C HIS A 260 -7.01 -4.77 -0.08
N PHE A 261 -5.71 -4.60 -0.27
CA PHE A 261 -4.74 -5.61 0.14
C PHE A 261 -4.52 -5.65 1.65
N GLY A 262 -4.29 -6.86 2.16
CA GLY A 262 -4.22 -7.14 3.58
C GLY A 262 -5.56 -6.96 4.28
N ASP A 263 -5.54 -7.03 5.60
CA ASP A 263 -6.77 -6.92 6.40
C ASP A 263 -7.42 -5.52 6.32
N CYS A 264 -8.47 -5.43 5.50
CA CYS A 264 -9.24 -4.20 5.30
C CYS A 264 -10.72 -4.42 5.66
N HIS A 265 -11.25 -3.63 6.60
CA HIS A 265 -12.64 -3.76 7.04
C HIS A 265 -13.65 -3.33 5.97
N ASP A 266 -13.29 -2.29 5.20
CA ASP A 266 -14.02 -1.77 4.05
C ASP A 266 -13.06 -1.00 3.13
N ARG A 267 -13.56 -0.53 1.98
CA ARG A 267 -12.83 0.19 0.91
C ARG A 267 -12.27 1.55 1.26
N ARG A 268 -12.80 2.15 2.32
CA ARG A 268 -12.93 3.59 2.41
C ARG A 268 -12.67 4.14 3.82
N SER A 269 -12.14 3.30 4.71
CA SER A 269 -11.74 3.61 6.09
C SER A 269 -10.21 3.48 6.23
N ALA A 270 -9.50 4.41 5.62
CA ALA A 270 -8.05 4.34 5.45
C ALA A 270 -7.37 5.73 5.51
N HIS A 271 -7.98 6.74 6.14
CA HIS A 271 -7.54 8.13 5.97
C HIS A 271 -7.46 8.85 7.29
N SER A 272 -6.33 9.48 7.65
CA SER A 272 -6.24 10.33 8.86
C SER A 272 -5.83 11.74 8.54
N LYS A 273 -6.71 12.70 8.85
CA LYS A 273 -6.45 14.12 8.71
C LYS A 273 -5.23 14.57 9.52
N ALA A 274 -5.10 14.05 10.74
CA ALA A 274 -3.94 14.30 11.60
C ALA A 274 -2.65 13.78 10.95
N VAL A 275 -2.64 12.55 10.44
CA VAL A 275 -1.48 11.98 9.74
C VAL A 275 -1.11 12.82 8.51
N LEU A 276 -2.09 13.20 7.68
CA LEU A 276 -1.85 14.04 6.50
C LEU A 276 -1.20 15.37 6.89
N TYR A 277 -1.72 16.07 7.89
CA TYR A 277 -1.12 17.32 8.37
C TYR A 277 0.28 17.13 8.97
N ARG A 278 0.53 16.03 9.68
CA ARG A 278 1.86 15.78 10.23
C ARG A 278 2.89 15.48 9.15
N LEU A 279 2.52 14.68 8.14
CA LEU A 279 3.40 14.41 7.01
C LEU A 279 3.63 15.68 6.17
N ALA A 280 2.59 16.50 5.98
CA ALA A 280 2.71 17.81 5.35
C ALA A 280 3.70 18.72 6.09
N SER A 281 3.55 18.88 7.40
CA SER A 281 4.38 19.78 8.20
C SER A 281 5.83 19.32 8.33
N LEU A 282 6.07 18.01 8.54
CA LEU A 282 7.42 17.46 8.69
C LEU A 282 8.23 17.54 7.39
N PHE A 283 7.61 17.24 6.25
CA PHE A 283 8.32 17.07 4.97
C PHE A 283 8.01 18.15 3.94
N ARG A 284 7.27 19.20 4.34
CA ARG A 284 6.75 20.23 3.41
C ARG A 284 5.99 19.61 2.24
N ASN A 285 5.25 18.54 2.53
CA ASN A 285 4.51 17.78 1.53
C ASN A 285 3.18 18.48 1.20
N GLY A 286 3.20 19.32 0.17
CA GLY A 286 2.02 20.04 -0.31
C GLY A 286 0.90 19.11 -0.81
N TYR A 287 1.21 17.89 -1.26
CA TYR A 287 0.21 16.91 -1.68
C TYR A 287 -0.61 16.38 -0.50
N ALA A 288 0.03 16.13 0.64
CA ALA A 288 -0.66 15.72 1.86
C ALA A 288 -1.58 16.84 2.39
N GLN A 289 -1.09 18.09 2.33
CA GLN A 289 -1.88 19.28 2.68
C GLN A 289 -3.10 19.46 1.76
N TRP A 290 -2.90 19.26 0.45
CA TRP A 290 -3.97 19.31 -0.55
C TRP A 290 -4.99 18.20 -0.34
N LEU A 291 -4.57 16.95 -0.12
CA LEU A 291 -5.48 15.83 0.07
C LEU A 291 -6.36 16.02 1.30
N ALA A 292 -5.82 16.57 2.39
CA ALA A 292 -6.61 16.90 3.58
C ALA A 292 -7.70 17.93 3.28
N SER A 293 -7.38 18.94 2.46
CA SER A 293 -8.30 20.00 2.05
C SER A 293 -9.35 19.47 1.06
N TYR A 294 -8.96 18.63 0.10
CA TYR A 294 -9.87 17.97 -0.83
C TYR A 294 -10.91 17.12 -0.10
N PHE A 295 -10.51 16.43 0.96
CA PHE A 295 -11.45 15.67 1.80
C PHE A 295 -12.40 16.55 2.60
N ASP A 296 -11.98 17.75 3.03
CA ASP A 296 -12.91 18.73 3.59
C ASP A 296 -13.97 19.14 2.54
N GLU A 297 -13.55 19.35 1.29
CA GLU A 297 -14.44 19.81 0.21
C GLU A 297 -15.51 18.77 -0.18
N ILE A 298 -15.16 17.47 -0.17
CA ILE A 298 -16.07 16.41 -0.60
C ILE A 298 -16.89 15.78 0.54
N GLY A 299 -16.76 16.26 1.79
CA GLY A 299 -17.43 15.66 2.95
C GLY A 299 -16.77 14.37 3.44
N GLU A 300 -15.50 14.20 3.06
CA GLU A 300 -14.50 13.22 3.48
C GLU A 300 -14.73 12.55 4.85
N TRP A 301 -14.37 13.39 5.81
CA TRP A 301 -14.16 13.05 7.22
C TRP A 301 -15.47 12.77 7.94
N ASP A 302 -16.54 13.49 7.59
CA ASP A 302 -17.87 13.28 8.15
C ASP A 302 -18.41 11.91 7.72
N ARG A 303 -18.20 11.55 6.45
CA ARG A 303 -18.60 10.25 5.91
C ARG A 303 -17.85 9.11 6.58
N GLU A 304 -16.52 9.16 6.65
CA GLU A 304 -15.74 8.12 7.35
C GLU A 304 -16.13 7.99 8.83
N ALA A 305 -16.34 9.10 9.54
CA ALA A 305 -16.79 9.07 10.94
C ALA A 305 -18.16 8.39 11.11
N GLN A 306 -19.09 8.60 10.18
CA GLN A 306 -20.45 8.05 10.26
C GLN A 306 -20.54 6.60 9.76
N GLU A 307 -19.82 6.26 8.69
CA GLU A 307 -19.99 5.00 7.96
C GLU A 307 -18.81 4.03 8.09
N GLY A 308 -17.63 4.51 8.49
CA GLY A 308 -16.41 3.71 8.46
C GLY A 308 -16.46 2.48 9.37
N LEU A 309 -15.97 1.35 8.88
CA LEU A 309 -16.04 0.06 9.56
C LEU A 309 -14.83 -0.25 10.46
N VAL A 310 -13.85 0.64 10.59
CA VAL A 310 -12.76 0.47 11.56
C VAL A 310 -13.27 0.87 12.95
N ARG A 311 -13.99 -0.06 13.57
CA ARG A 311 -14.68 0.12 14.86
C ARG A 311 -14.45 -1.10 15.77
N PRO A 312 -14.89 -1.03 17.02
CA PRO A 312 -14.84 0.20 17.80
C PRO A 312 -13.37 0.56 18.05
N GLY A 313 -13.08 1.86 18.17
CA GLY A 313 -11.79 2.25 18.72
C GLY A 313 -11.05 3.39 18.02
N LEU A 314 -11.50 3.80 16.84
CA LEU A 314 -11.05 5.05 16.24
C LEU A 314 -12.06 6.15 16.55
N GLY A 315 -11.66 7.07 17.42
CA GLY A 315 -12.32 8.37 17.57
C GLY A 315 -11.58 9.44 16.78
N PRO A 316 -12.19 10.61 16.54
CA PRO A 316 -11.49 11.72 15.90
C PRO A 316 -10.25 12.12 16.69
N GLU A 317 -9.06 12.13 16.09
CA GLU A 317 -7.84 12.67 16.71
C GLU A 317 -7.73 14.19 16.50
N ALA A 318 -8.82 14.92 16.71
CA ALA A 318 -8.94 16.35 16.43
C ALA A 318 -7.89 17.19 17.19
N PHE A 319 -7.46 16.73 18.37
CA PHE A 319 -6.35 17.34 19.09
C PHE A 319 -5.03 17.24 18.30
N LEU A 320 -4.71 16.10 17.69
CA LEU A 320 -3.51 15.95 16.84
C LEU A 320 -3.66 16.72 15.53
N GLU A 321 -4.87 16.73 14.95
CA GLU A 321 -5.17 17.57 13.78
C GLU A 321 -4.79 19.04 14.06
N PHE A 322 -5.23 19.57 15.21
CA PHE A 322 -4.88 20.93 15.62
C PHE A 322 -3.37 21.10 15.83
N LEU A 323 -2.71 20.17 16.53
CA LEU A 323 -1.28 20.29 16.87
C LEU A 323 -0.35 20.16 15.66
N TRP A 324 -0.72 19.36 14.68
CA TRP A 324 0.15 18.99 13.55
C TRP A 324 -0.10 19.79 12.28
N PHE A 325 -1.17 20.59 12.24
CA PHE A 325 -1.43 21.51 11.15
C PHE A 325 -0.34 22.59 11.06
N ASP A 326 0.23 22.78 9.88
CA ASP A 326 1.13 23.89 9.57
C ASP A 326 0.56 24.72 8.41
N PRO A 327 0.05 25.94 8.68
CA PRO A 327 -0.56 26.78 7.65
C PRO A 327 0.44 27.30 6.61
N MET A 328 1.75 27.11 6.82
CA MET A 328 2.79 27.54 5.89
C MET A 328 3.09 26.52 4.78
N VAL A 329 2.48 25.33 4.83
CA VAL A 329 2.58 24.36 3.74
C VAL A 329 1.55 24.72 2.68
N GLU A 330 2.01 25.13 1.51
CA GLU A 330 1.13 25.41 0.38
C GLU A 330 0.59 24.08 -0.21
N PRO A 331 -0.74 23.95 -0.40
CA PRO A 331 -1.32 22.78 -1.04
C PRO A 331 -0.86 22.62 -2.49
N THR A 332 -0.37 21.43 -2.84
CA THR A 332 0.00 21.05 -4.22
C THR A 332 -1.00 20.03 -4.75
N PRO A 333 -1.70 20.28 -5.87
CA PRO A 333 -2.63 19.33 -6.45
C PRO A 333 -1.95 18.03 -6.88
N VAL A 334 -2.57 16.88 -6.61
CA VAL A 334 -2.01 15.56 -6.97
C VAL A 334 -1.89 15.34 -8.47
N GLN A 335 -2.55 16.15 -9.30
CA GLN A 335 -2.51 16.09 -10.76
C GLN A 335 -1.10 16.26 -11.34
N THR A 336 -0.15 16.80 -10.57
CA THR A 336 1.26 16.93 -10.99
C THR A 336 2.10 15.69 -10.71
N LEU A 337 1.54 14.67 -10.05
CA LEU A 337 2.26 13.44 -9.70
C LEU A 337 2.29 12.45 -10.87
N PRO A 338 3.36 11.64 -10.99
CA PRO A 338 3.44 10.56 -11.96
C PRO A 338 2.25 9.60 -11.87
N HIS A 339 1.89 9.03 -13.01
CA HIS A 339 0.77 8.11 -13.15
C HIS A 339 1.07 6.67 -12.74
N PHE A 340 2.29 6.35 -12.31
CA PHE A 340 2.61 5.07 -11.72
C PHE A 340 3.63 5.22 -10.58
N HIS A 341 3.65 4.24 -9.69
CA HIS A 341 4.61 4.14 -8.60
C HIS A 341 4.84 2.68 -8.24
N VAL A 342 6.10 2.33 -7.94
CA VAL A 342 6.49 0.97 -7.51
C VAL A 342 7.09 1.05 -6.10
N PHE A 343 6.52 0.28 -5.19
CA PHE A 343 7.03 0.04 -3.85
C PHE A 343 7.76 -1.30 -3.86
N ALA A 344 9.04 -1.25 -4.20
CA ALA A 344 9.85 -2.44 -4.43
C ALA A 344 10.01 -3.31 -3.17
N ASP A 345 9.97 -2.73 -1.96
CA ASP A 345 10.08 -3.51 -0.73
C ASP A 345 8.86 -4.42 -0.55
N LEU A 346 7.66 -3.85 -0.65
CA LEU A 346 6.40 -4.61 -0.58
C LEU A 346 6.02 -5.30 -1.90
N GLY A 347 6.87 -5.21 -2.93
CA GLY A 347 6.60 -5.74 -4.27
C GLY A 347 5.23 -5.31 -4.82
N LEU A 348 4.88 -4.03 -4.65
CA LEU A 348 3.60 -3.47 -5.06
C LEU A 348 3.78 -2.44 -6.18
N ALA A 349 3.03 -2.59 -7.26
CA ALA A 349 3.01 -1.65 -8.37
C ALA A 349 1.60 -1.03 -8.51
N SER A 350 1.53 0.29 -8.64
CA SER A 350 0.30 1.00 -8.95
C SER A 350 0.47 1.80 -10.23
N VAL A 351 -0.51 1.71 -11.13
CA VAL A 351 -0.60 2.53 -12.34
C VAL A 351 -2.02 3.05 -12.51
N ARG A 352 -2.13 4.29 -12.98
CA ARG A 352 -3.40 4.98 -13.21
C ARG A 352 -3.38 5.79 -14.49
N THR A 353 -4.52 6.01 -15.13
CA THR A 353 -4.59 6.85 -16.35
C THR A 353 -4.54 8.35 -16.07
N GLY A 354 -4.72 8.75 -14.82
CA GLY A 354 -4.83 10.13 -14.38
C GLY A 354 -5.34 10.22 -12.95
N TRP A 355 -5.35 11.43 -12.40
CA TRP A 355 -5.80 11.70 -11.02
C TRP A 355 -7.28 12.09 -10.90
N ASP A 356 -7.99 12.14 -12.03
CA ASP A 356 -9.41 12.47 -12.09
C ASP A 356 -10.32 11.28 -11.72
N ARG A 357 -11.58 11.59 -11.39
CA ARG A 357 -12.55 10.61 -10.88
C ARG A 357 -13.02 9.58 -11.91
N ASP A 358 -12.71 9.74 -13.18
CA ASP A 358 -13.02 8.79 -14.25
C ASP A 358 -11.79 7.94 -14.65
N ALA A 359 -10.66 8.07 -13.93
CA ALA A 359 -9.46 7.31 -14.21
C ALA A 359 -9.67 5.79 -14.12
N THR A 360 -8.81 5.05 -14.80
CA THR A 360 -8.62 3.62 -14.59
C THR A 360 -7.40 3.43 -13.70
N VAL A 361 -7.48 2.59 -12.66
CA VAL A 361 -6.38 2.30 -11.72
C VAL A 361 -6.17 0.79 -11.66
N LEU A 362 -4.93 0.35 -11.76
CA LEU A 362 -4.48 -1.01 -11.53
C LEU A 362 -3.48 -1.00 -10.37
N VAL A 363 -3.69 -1.89 -9.39
CA VAL A 363 -2.71 -2.16 -8.34
C VAL A 363 -2.39 -3.65 -8.35
N TYR A 364 -1.11 -4.01 -8.40
CA TYR A 364 -0.59 -5.37 -8.50
C TYR A 364 0.40 -5.65 -7.36
N LYS A 365 0.36 -6.85 -6.78
CA LYS A 365 1.24 -7.25 -5.67
C LYS A 365 1.87 -8.62 -5.91
N CYS A 366 3.18 -8.71 -5.68
CA CYS A 366 3.93 -9.97 -5.64
C CYS A 366 5.24 -9.75 -4.86
N SER A 367 5.33 -10.25 -3.64
CA SER A 367 6.48 -10.00 -2.75
C SER A 367 6.73 -11.11 -1.74
N GLN A 368 7.81 -10.97 -0.96
CA GLN A 368 7.94 -11.73 0.28
C GLN A 368 6.87 -11.28 1.29
N PRO A 369 6.50 -12.15 2.24
CA PRO A 369 5.57 -11.77 3.30
C PRO A 369 6.11 -10.58 4.09
N SER A 370 5.24 -9.62 4.39
CA SER A 370 5.60 -8.34 5.03
C SER A 370 6.56 -7.42 4.25
N GLY A 371 6.99 -7.77 3.04
CA GLY A 371 7.98 -7.02 2.26
C GLY A 371 9.42 -7.48 2.48
N TYR A 372 10.30 -7.13 1.56
CA TYR A 372 11.69 -7.59 1.49
C TYR A 372 12.47 -7.29 2.77
N LYS A 373 12.55 -6.02 3.19
CA LYS A 373 13.35 -5.64 4.37
C LYS A 373 12.79 -6.27 5.65
N PRO A 374 11.48 -6.17 5.96
CA PRO A 374 10.93 -6.84 7.14
C PRO A 374 11.17 -8.35 7.18
N TRP A 375 10.95 -9.05 6.05
CA TRP A 375 11.15 -10.51 5.97
C TRP A 375 12.60 -10.91 6.27
N HIS A 376 13.57 -10.29 5.57
CA HIS A 376 14.97 -10.65 5.70
C HIS A 376 15.56 -10.27 7.06
N TYR A 377 15.24 -9.08 7.57
CA TYR A 377 15.70 -8.68 8.90
C TYR A 377 15.03 -9.49 10.00
N GLY A 378 13.75 -9.83 9.86
CA GLY A 378 13.06 -10.64 10.86
C GLY A 378 13.71 -12.00 11.05
N HIS A 379 14.07 -12.68 9.95
CA HIS A 379 14.84 -13.92 10.00
C HIS A 379 16.25 -13.74 10.56
N ALA A 380 16.92 -12.63 10.26
CA ALA A 380 18.24 -12.33 10.81
C ALA A 380 18.17 -12.12 12.34
N LEU A 381 17.16 -11.41 12.83
CA LEU A 381 16.91 -11.19 14.25
C LEU A 381 16.55 -12.49 14.98
N PHE A 382 15.74 -13.35 14.36
CA PHE A 382 15.47 -14.68 14.89
C PHE A 382 16.75 -15.51 15.03
N ARG A 383 17.59 -15.57 14.00
CA ARG A 383 18.88 -16.31 14.07
C ARG A 383 19.83 -15.76 15.12
N LYS A 384 19.87 -14.44 15.31
CA LYS A 384 20.82 -13.78 16.21
C LYS A 384 20.37 -13.80 17.68
N TYR A 385 19.08 -13.60 17.93
CA TYR A 385 18.54 -13.35 19.26
C TYR A 385 17.41 -14.30 19.68
N GLY A 386 16.92 -15.15 18.78
CA GLY A 386 15.73 -15.99 19.01
C GLY A 386 14.43 -15.18 19.06
N TRP A 387 14.42 -13.94 18.55
CA TRP A 387 13.23 -13.08 18.57
C TRP A 387 12.29 -13.43 17.42
N HIS A 388 11.05 -13.77 17.76
CA HIS A 388 9.96 -13.91 16.82
C HIS A 388 9.44 -12.51 16.48
N THR A 389 9.96 -11.93 15.40
CA THR A 389 9.69 -10.53 14.99
C THR A 389 8.75 -10.43 13.79
N ILE A 390 8.66 -11.51 13.00
CA ILE A 390 7.77 -11.63 11.84
C ILE A 390 6.37 -12.01 12.34
N SER A 391 5.47 -11.02 12.37
CA SER A 391 4.06 -11.21 12.72
C SER A 391 3.18 -10.71 11.57
N ALA A 392 3.26 -11.41 10.44
CA ALA A 392 2.59 -11.07 9.18
C ALA A 392 1.08 -11.41 9.18
N GLY A 393 0.40 -11.28 10.32
CA GLY A 393 -1.00 -11.72 10.48
C GLY A 393 -2.04 -10.89 9.72
N HIS A 394 -1.67 -9.72 9.21
CA HIS A 394 -2.50 -8.90 8.33
C HIS A 394 -2.12 -9.02 6.84
N ALA A 395 -1.08 -9.80 6.52
CA ALA A 395 -0.76 -10.15 5.14
C ALA A 395 -1.47 -11.45 4.74
N HIS A 396 -1.75 -11.59 3.45
CA HIS A 396 -2.56 -12.67 2.90
C HIS A 396 -1.72 -13.54 1.93
N PRO A 397 -2.11 -14.80 1.65
CA PRO A 397 -1.44 -15.65 0.66
C PRO A 397 -1.83 -15.26 -0.77
N ASP A 398 -1.46 -14.04 -1.16
CA ASP A 398 -2.03 -13.27 -2.27
C ASP A 398 -0.99 -12.89 -3.34
N GLU A 399 0.14 -13.59 -3.44
CA GLU A 399 1.14 -13.27 -4.47
C GLU A 399 0.52 -13.37 -5.87
N HIS A 400 0.89 -12.46 -6.75
CA HIS A 400 0.26 -12.21 -8.06
C HIS A 400 -1.14 -11.58 -8.04
N THR A 401 -1.72 -11.26 -6.88
CA THR A 401 -3.02 -10.60 -6.82
C THR A 401 -2.98 -9.22 -7.48
N PHE A 402 -4.13 -8.77 -7.98
CA PHE A 402 -4.31 -7.43 -8.50
C PHE A 402 -5.75 -6.95 -8.33
N VAL A 403 -5.92 -5.64 -8.29
CA VAL A 403 -7.20 -4.94 -8.26
C VAL A 403 -7.26 -3.96 -9.42
N LEU A 404 -8.41 -3.93 -10.09
CA LEU A 404 -8.68 -3.05 -11.24
C LEU A 404 -9.93 -2.23 -10.98
N MET A 405 -9.80 -0.91 -11.05
CA MET A 405 -10.86 0.06 -10.79
C MET A 405 -11.07 0.97 -11.99
N LYS A 406 -12.33 1.32 -12.29
CA LYS A 406 -12.70 2.35 -13.27
C LYS A 406 -13.70 3.31 -12.64
N GLY A 407 -13.30 4.57 -12.49
CA GLY A 407 -14.08 5.54 -11.73
C GLY A 407 -14.38 5.05 -10.31
N ASN A 408 -15.65 4.88 -9.96
CA ASN A 408 -16.04 4.30 -8.65
C ASN A 408 -16.27 2.78 -8.69
N ASP A 409 -16.16 2.16 -9.87
CA ASP A 409 -16.49 0.75 -10.05
C ASP A 409 -15.23 -0.11 -9.84
N HIS A 410 -15.32 -1.08 -8.93
CA HIS A 410 -14.28 -2.09 -8.73
C HIS A 410 -14.59 -3.30 -9.62
N LEU A 411 -13.74 -3.54 -10.61
CA LEU A 411 -13.95 -4.55 -11.64
C LEU A 411 -13.27 -5.87 -11.30
N VAL A 412 -12.08 -5.78 -10.71
CA VAL A 412 -11.38 -6.91 -10.10
C VAL A 412 -11.12 -6.53 -8.66
N VAL A 413 -11.38 -7.44 -7.74
CA VAL A 413 -11.41 -7.14 -6.31
C VAL A 413 -10.52 -8.09 -5.53
N ASP A 414 -10.18 -7.71 -4.30
CA ASP A 414 -9.59 -8.61 -3.30
C ASP A 414 -10.64 -8.98 -2.23
N GLU A 415 -10.33 -9.86 -1.29
CA GLU A 415 -11.26 -10.36 -0.27
C GLU A 415 -11.54 -9.35 0.85
N GLY A 416 -10.57 -8.53 1.21
CA GLY A 416 -10.61 -7.65 2.37
C GLY A 416 -10.30 -8.40 3.67
N TYR A 417 -10.89 -8.02 4.80
CA TYR A 417 -10.55 -8.63 6.09
C TYR A 417 -10.85 -10.13 6.15
N ASN A 418 -9.84 -10.96 6.44
CA ASN A 418 -10.05 -12.39 6.68
C ASN A 418 -9.03 -12.93 7.71
N ARG A 419 -9.48 -13.86 8.57
CA ARG A 419 -8.61 -14.55 9.55
C ARG A 419 -8.30 -16.00 9.18
N THR A 420 -8.90 -16.46 8.09
CA THR A 420 -8.71 -17.80 7.53
C THR A 420 -8.42 -17.58 6.05
N CYS A 421 -7.21 -17.06 5.79
CA CYS A 421 -6.83 -16.54 4.49
C CYS A 421 -6.50 -17.70 3.54
N TYR A 422 -6.99 -17.63 2.30
CA TYR A 422 -6.76 -18.63 1.27
C TYR A 422 -6.52 -17.96 -0.07
N SER A 423 -5.59 -18.49 -0.87
CA SER A 423 -5.30 -17.96 -2.21
C SER A 423 -6.53 -18.00 -3.13
N ARG A 424 -7.48 -18.91 -2.87
CA ARG A 424 -8.74 -19.03 -3.63
C ARG A 424 -9.67 -17.81 -3.55
N TYR A 425 -9.41 -16.87 -2.64
CA TYR A 425 -10.16 -15.63 -2.49
C TYR A 425 -9.47 -14.42 -3.15
N HIS A 426 -8.32 -14.62 -3.79
CA HIS A 426 -7.57 -13.58 -4.52
C HIS A 426 -7.57 -13.86 -6.03
N SER A 427 -7.25 -12.83 -6.82
CA SER A 427 -7.11 -12.96 -8.29
C SER A 427 -5.72 -13.50 -8.64
N THR A 428 -5.47 -14.77 -8.31
CA THR A 428 -4.17 -15.44 -8.41
C THR A 428 -4.29 -16.84 -9.02
N LEU A 429 -3.34 -17.74 -8.73
CA LEU A 429 -3.20 -19.09 -9.28
C LEU A 429 -3.27 -20.14 -8.16
N LEU A 430 -3.88 -21.29 -8.44
CA LEU A 430 -3.82 -22.51 -7.61
C LEU A 430 -3.14 -23.65 -8.37
N VAL A 431 -2.52 -24.57 -7.63
CA VAL A 431 -1.92 -25.81 -8.15
C VAL A 431 -2.54 -26.99 -7.41
N ASP A 432 -3.20 -27.89 -8.14
CA ASP A 432 -3.95 -29.03 -7.59
C ASP A 432 -4.99 -28.63 -6.53
N GLY A 433 -5.64 -27.48 -6.71
CA GLY A 433 -6.62 -26.94 -5.76
C GLY A 433 -6.02 -26.35 -4.49
N LYS A 434 -4.69 -26.25 -4.39
CA LYS A 434 -3.96 -25.67 -3.25
C LYS A 434 -3.39 -24.30 -3.61
N GLY A 435 -3.47 -23.39 -2.65
CA GLY A 435 -2.89 -22.07 -2.73
C GLY A 435 -1.44 -21.99 -2.25
N GLN A 436 -1.08 -20.79 -1.84
CA GLN A 436 0.26 -20.39 -1.44
C GLN A 436 0.47 -20.58 0.07
N TYR A 437 1.72 -20.74 0.46
CA TYR A 437 2.18 -20.80 1.85
C TYR A 437 1.44 -21.89 2.66
N GLN A 438 1.16 -21.63 3.93
CA GLN A 438 0.36 -22.50 4.80
C GLN A 438 -1.05 -21.92 4.98
N GLU A 439 -1.77 -21.74 3.87
CA GLU A 439 -3.12 -21.17 3.86
C GLU A 439 -4.10 -21.87 4.80
N GLY A 440 -5.16 -21.15 5.21
CA GLY A 440 -6.21 -21.63 6.10
C GLY A 440 -6.06 -21.23 7.58
N GLY A 441 -5.06 -20.41 7.90
CA GLY A 441 -4.85 -19.82 9.23
C GLY A 441 -4.83 -18.28 9.22
N TYR A 442 -4.56 -17.70 10.38
CA TYR A 442 -4.41 -16.24 10.56
C TYR A 442 -3.01 -15.75 10.16
N ASN A 443 -1.96 -16.53 10.46
CA ASN A 443 -0.59 -16.23 10.04
C ASN A 443 -0.07 -17.39 9.19
N VAL A 444 -0.37 -17.34 7.88
CA VAL A 444 -0.03 -18.40 6.91
C VAL A 444 1.47 -18.51 6.63
N PHE A 445 2.28 -17.61 7.21
CA PHE A 445 3.72 -17.50 7.00
C PHE A 445 4.54 -18.02 8.19
N GLU A 446 3.88 -18.42 9.27
CA GLU A 446 4.55 -18.86 10.49
C GLU A 446 5.45 -20.08 10.24
N GLY A 447 6.72 -20.00 10.62
CA GLY A 447 7.69 -21.09 10.47
C GLY A 447 8.30 -21.23 9.07
N LEU A 448 7.94 -20.36 8.11
CA LEU A 448 8.58 -20.35 6.80
C LEU A 448 10.02 -19.81 6.86
N GLY A 449 10.82 -20.15 5.85
CA GLY A 449 12.21 -19.70 5.71
C GLY A 449 12.35 -18.40 4.91
N ALA A 450 13.51 -17.75 5.00
CA ALA A 450 13.78 -16.47 4.32
C ALA A 450 13.76 -16.54 2.79
N ASP A 451 13.76 -17.74 2.22
CA ASP A 451 13.68 -18.00 0.79
C ASP A 451 12.25 -18.11 0.26
N TRP A 452 11.25 -18.17 1.15
CA TRP A 452 9.83 -18.16 0.78
C TRP A 452 9.36 -16.77 0.37
N GLY A 453 8.40 -16.76 -0.56
CA GLY A 453 7.70 -15.57 -1.02
C GLY A 453 7.87 -15.24 -2.50
N GLY A 454 7.03 -14.34 -2.99
CA GLY A 454 7.13 -13.78 -4.33
C GLY A 454 8.14 -12.63 -4.42
N ARG A 455 8.26 -12.04 -5.61
CA ARG A 455 8.97 -10.78 -5.85
C ARG A 455 8.55 -10.15 -7.16
N LEU A 456 8.69 -8.84 -7.27
CA LEU A 456 8.73 -8.16 -8.56
C LEU A 456 10.11 -8.39 -9.19
N ASP A 457 10.12 -8.98 -10.38
CA ASP A 457 11.35 -9.20 -11.15
C ASP A 457 11.67 -7.99 -12.02
N GLU A 458 10.65 -7.33 -12.58
CA GLU A 458 10.85 -6.24 -13.54
C GLU A 458 9.62 -5.33 -13.69
N TRP A 459 9.84 -4.07 -14.03
CA TRP A 459 8.80 -3.12 -14.40
C TRP A 459 9.30 -2.08 -15.41
N LEU A 460 8.38 -1.55 -16.21
CA LEU A 460 8.58 -0.42 -17.12
C LEU A 460 7.32 0.44 -17.12
N GLY A 461 7.46 1.75 -17.06
CA GLY A 461 6.35 2.68 -17.05
C GLY A 461 6.60 3.90 -17.93
N LEU A 462 5.65 4.16 -18.82
CA LEU A 462 5.50 5.41 -19.56
C LEU A 462 4.02 5.78 -19.56
N ASP A 463 3.68 7.04 -19.80
CA ASP A 463 2.27 7.46 -19.82
C ASP A 463 1.45 6.64 -20.82
N GLY A 464 0.41 5.97 -20.30
CA GLY A 464 -0.49 5.10 -21.06
C GLY A 464 0.10 3.72 -21.41
N LEU A 465 1.27 3.35 -20.89
CA LEU A 465 1.87 2.04 -21.11
C LEU A 465 2.68 1.60 -19.88
N PHE A 466 2.21 0.57 -19.19
CA PHE A 466 2.89 0.03 -18.01
C PHE A 466 3.01 -1.49 -18.09
N TYR A 467 4.21 -2.00 -17.79
CA TYR A 467 4.53 -3.41 -17.71
C TYR A 467 5.08 -3.73 -16.33
N VAL A 468 4.67 -4.86 -15.77
CA VAL A 468 5.25 -5.41 -14.55
C VAL A 468 5.28 -6.94 -14.60
N ARG A 469 6.34 -7.53 -14.07
CA ARG A 469 6.53 -8.97 -13.94
C ARG A 469 6.76 -9.35 -12.48
N GLY A 470 6.04 -10.34 -12.00
CA GLY A 470 6.37 -11.03 -10.74
C GLY A 470 6.80 -12.48 -10.95
N GLU A 471 7.42 -13.04 -9.93
CA GLU A 471 7.72 -14.47 -9.79
C GLU A 471 7.31 -14.94 -8.39
N ALA A 472 6.51 -16.00 -8.32
CA ALA A 472 5.95 -16.52 -7.08
C ALA A 472 6.21 -18.02 -6.85
N VAL A 473 7.14 -18.66 -7.58
CA VAL A 473 7.45 -20.10 -7.38
C VAL A 473 7.72 -20.45 -5.91
N ASN A 474 8.40 -19.57 -5.17
CA ASN A 474 8.74 -19.77 -3.76
C ASN A 474 7.59 -19.46 -2.79
N ALA A 475 6.42 -19.06 -3.27
CA ALA A 475 5.20 -18.98 -2.47
C ALA A 475 4.48 -20.34 -2.39
N TYR A 476 4.83 -21.33 -3.22
CA TYR A 476 4.16 -22.63 -3.28
C TYR A 476 4.96 -23.75 -2.58
N ASP A 477 4.25 -24.80 -2.17
CA ASP A 477 4.86 -25.98 -1.56
C ASP A 477 5.87 -26.65 -2.51
N ARG A 478 7.09 -26.89 -2.03
CA ARG A 478 8.19 -27.46 -2.83
C ARG A 478 7.91 -28.87 -3.34
N SER A 479 6.99 -29.61 -2.72
CA SER A 479 6.55 -30.92 -3.20
C SER A 479 5.82 -30.87 -4.54
N LEU A 480 5.33 -29.69 -4.95
CA LEU A 480 4.77 -29.44 -6.28
C LEU A 480 5.86 -29.35 -7.37
N GLN A 481 7.15 -29.36 -7.00
CA GLN A 481 8.27 -29.38 -7.97
C GLN A 481 8.15 -28.30 -9.07
N LEU A 482 7.67 -27.11 -8.68
CA LEU A 482 7.51 -25.96 -9.55
C LEU A 482 8.89 -25.33 -9.83
N HIS A 483 9.09 -24.92 -11.08
CA HIS A 483 10.29 -24.23 -11.54
C HIS A 483 10.03 -22.77 -11.89
N ASN A 484 8.78 -22.45 -12.21
CA ASN A 484 8.38 -21.09 -12.55
C ASN A 484 6.88 -20.92 -12.29
N VAL A 485 6.54 -19.80 -11.65
CA VAL A 485 5.19 -19.28 -11.54
C VAL A 485 5.32 -17.78 -11.75
N SER A 486 5.31 -17.35 -13.01
CA SER A 486 5.46 -15.93 -13.34
C SER A 486 4.21 -15.34 -13.92
N ARG A 487 3.95 -14.09 -13.56
CA ARG A 487 2.88 -13.26 -14.11
C ARG A 487 3.46 -12.01 -14.73
N ASP A 488 3.19 -11.79 -16.00
CA ASP A 488 3.42 -10.54 -16.71
C ASP A 488 2.08 -9.80 -16.83
N MET A 489 2.07 -8.51 -16.53
CA MET A 489 0.91 -7.64 -16.68
C MET A 489 1.26 -6.44 -17.55
N LEU A 490 0.47 -6.22 -18.59
CA LEU A 490 0.61 -5.11 -19.52
C LEU A 490 -0.66 -4.26 -19.53
N PHE A 491 -0.55 -3.03 -19.05
CA PHE A 491 -1.64 -2.07 -18.97
C PHE A 491 -1.49 -1.00 -20.06
N ILE A 492 -2.45 -0.96 -20.99
CA ILE A 492 -2.43 -0.07 -22.16
C ILE A 492 -3.57 0.93 -22.06
N ASP A 493 -3.21 2.21 -21.97
CA ASP A 493 -4.07 3.40 -21.98
C ASP A 493 -5.26 3.37 -20.97
N GLY A 494 -5.24 2.43 -20.02
CA GLY A 494 -6.37 2.08 -19.18
C GLY A 494 -7.62 1.63 -19.92
N GLU A 495 -7.43 1.09 -21.13
CA GLU A 495 -8.46 0.47 -21.97
C GLU A 495 -8.32 -1.06 -21.98
N MET A 496 -7.10 -1.57 -21.85
CA MET A 496 -6.84 -3.00 -21.76
C MET A 496 -5.78 -3.32 -20.70
N LEU A 497 -6.02 -4.39 -19.96
CA LEU A 497 -5.02 -5.12 -19.19
C LEU A 497 -4.84 -6.51 -19.79
N LEU A 498 -3.63 -6.84 -20.25
CA LEU A 498 -3.25 -8.19 -20.63
C LEU A 498 -2.52 -8.84 -19.44
N VAL A 499 -2.98 -10.02 -19.04
CA VAL A 499 -2.37 -10.87 -18.01
C VAL A 499 -1.82 -12.12 -18.69
N HIS A 500 -0.54 -12.38 -18.50
CA HIS A 500 0.14 -13.56 -19.02
C HIS A 500 0.78 -14.32 -17.87
N ASP A 501 0.27 -15.51 -17.57
CA ASP A 501 0.83 -16.41 -16.58
C ASP A 501 1.54 -17.57 -17.27
N TYR A 502 2.78 -17.83 -16.87
CA TYR A 502 3.56 -18.99 -17.30
C TYR A 502 3.96 -19.81 -16.08
N LEU A 503 3.53 -21.08 -16.08
CA LEU A 503 3.76 -22.05 -15.01
C LEU A 503 4.49 -23.26 -15.58
N ARG A 504 5.50 -23.73 -14.86
CA ARG A 504 6.27 -24.93 -15.23
C ARG A 504 6.66 -25.73 -14.00
N SER A 505 6.55 -27.05 -14.10
CA SER A 505 6.92 -28.04 -13.09
C SER A 505 7.68 -29.22 -13.70
N GLU A 506 8.27 -30.05 -12.84
CA GLU A 506 8.85 -31.34 -13.24
C GLU A 506 7.77 -32.40 -13.54
N VAL A 507 6.61 -32.32 -12.87
CA VAL A 507 5.50 -33.29 -13.00
C VAL A 507 4.18 -32.60 -13.39
N PRO A 508 3.23 -33.30 -14.03
CA PRO A 508 1.95 -32.70 -14.41
C PRO A 508 1.09 -32.27 -13.22
N HIS A 509 0.51 -31.08 -13.29
CA HIS A 509 -0.42 -30.53 -12.30
C HIS A 509 -1.70 -29.96 -12.92
N ARG A 510 -2.76 -29.86 -12.11
CA ARG A 510 -3.94 -29.05 -12.43
C ARG A 510 -3.70 -27.61 -12.02
N TYR A 511 -3.42 -26.76 -13.00
CA TYR A 511 -3.26 -25.32 -12.81
C TYR A 511 -4.59 -24.60 -12.94
N GLN A 512 -4.92 -23.73 -11.99
CA GLN A 512 -6.18 -23.00 -11.97
C GLN A 512 -5.90 -21.50 -11.87
N TRP A 513 -6.47 -20.74 -12.79
CA TRP A 513 -6.41 -19.28 -12.84
C TRP A 513 -7.71 -18.69 -12.28
N LEU A 514 -7.59 -17.66 -11.44
CA LEU A 514 -8.71 -17.10 -10.68
C LEU A 514 -8.87 -15.60 -10.94
N LEU A 515 -10.12 -15.18 -11.10
CA LEU A 515 -10.51 -13.78 -11.11
C LEU A 515 -11.65 -13.54 -10.13
N GLN A 516 -11.47 -12.59 -9.22
CA GLN A 516 -12.44 -12.25 -8.18
C GLN A 516 -13.19 -10.97 -8.54
N MET A 517 -14.51 -11.01 -8.43
CA MET A 517 -15.41 -9.91 -8.78
C MET A 517 -16.52 -9.75 -7.74
N ASP A 518 -17.05 -8.53 -7.57
CA ASP A 518 -18.24 -8.29 -6.72
C ASP A 518 -19.56 -8.64 -7.42
N ALA A 519 -19.54 -8.87 -8.74
CA ALA A 519 -20.70 -9.27 -9.52
C ALA A 519 -20.34 -10.46 -10.42
N PRO A 520 -21.31 -11.37 -10.71
CA PRO A 520 -21.05 -12.49 -11.59
C PRO A 520 -20.93 -12.02 -13.04
N PRO A 521 -19.90 -12.43 -13.79
CA PRO A 521 -19.81 -12.12 -15.21
C PRO A 521 -20.78 -12.99 -16.01
N LEU A 522 -21.27 -12.45 -17.12
CA LEU A 522 -22.09 -13.18 -18.10
C LEU A 522 -21.17 -13.95 -19.04
N LYS A 523 -21.45 -15.24 -19.25
CA LYS A 523 -20.73 -16.08 -20.22
C LYS A 523 -21.29 -15.85 -21.62
N GLU A 524 -20.46 -15.33 -22.55
CA GLU A 524 -20.84 -15.07 -23.94
C GLU A 524 -20.31 -16.13 -24.91
N GLY A 525 -19.26 -16.84 -24.53
CA GLY A 525 -18.65 -17.94 -25.28
C GLY A 525 -17.94 -18.91 -24.35
N GLU A 526 -17.24 -19.91 -24.88
CA GLU A 526 -16.46 -20.84 -24.04
C GLU A 526 -15.31 -20.14 -23.31
N ASP A 527 -14.70 -19.16 -23.96
CA ASP A 527 -13.51 -18.40 -23.59
C ASP A 527 -13.78 -16.90 -23.35
N ARG A 528 -15.04 -16.48 -23.39
CA ARG A 528 -15.47 -15.07 -23.32
C ARG A 528 -16.53 -14.82 -22.28
N PHE A 529 -16.28 -13.78 -21.49
CA PHE A 529 -17.21 -13.30 -20.45
C PHE A 529 -17.29 -11.78 -20.48
N VAL A 530 -18.40 -11.24 -19.97
CA VAL A 530 -18.59 -9.80 -19.79
C VAL A 530 -19.05 -9.52 -18.38
N LEU A 531 -18.32 -8.66 -17.69
CA LEU A 531 -18.67 -8.16 -16.37
C LEU A 531 -19.29 -6.77 -16.49
N HIS A 532 -20.41 -6.55 -15.81
CA HIS A 532 -21.02 -5.22 -15.63
C HIS A 532 -21.00 -4.86 -14.14
N VAL A 533 -20.36 -3.73 -13.81
CA VAL A 533 -20.34 -3.18 -12.44
C VAL A 533 -20.62 -1.70 -12.54
N GLY A 534 -21.69 -1.24 -11.87
CA GLY A 534 -22.08 0.18 -11.86
C GLY A 534 -22.26 0.74 -13.27
N LYS A 535 -21.37 1.65 -13.69
CA LYS A 535 -21.39 2.27 -15.03
C LYS A 535 -20.35 1.66 -15.97
N SER A 536 -19.52 0.76 -15.47
CA SER A 536 -18.39 0.20 -16.19
C SER A 536 -18.72 -1.20 -16.71
N THR A 537 -18.11 -1.54 -17.83
CA THR A 537 -18.17 -2.88 -18.43
C THR A 537 -16.76 -3.34 -18.71
N MET A 538 -16.50 -4.62 -18.47
CA MET A 538 -15.20 -5.25 -18.72
C MET A 538 -15.42 -6.57 -19.45
N GLY A 539 -14.91 -6.67 -20.67
CA GLY A 539 -14.81 -7.94 -21.39
C GLY A 539 -13.61 -8.75 -20.88
N ILE A 540 -13.81 -10.04 -20.66
CA ILE A 540 -12.80 -11.00 -20.23
C ILE A 540 -12.66 -12.02 -21.37
N HIS A 541 -11.47 -12.13 -21.94
CA HIS A 541 -11.21 -13.05 -23.05
C HIS A 541 -9.96 -13.88 -22.75
N ILE A 542 -10.13 -15.19 -22.74
CA ILE A 542 -9.09 -16.18 -22.47
C ILE A 542 -8.52 -16.62 -23.83
N HIS A 543 -7.40 -16.03 -24.25
CA HIS A 543 -6.74 -16.35 -25.52
C HIS A 543 -5.98 -17.68 -25.46
N HIS A 544 -5.51 -18.05 -24.27
CA HIS A 544 -4.81 -19.30 -24.04
C HIS A 544 -5.09 -19.80 -22.61
N PRO A 545 -5.24 -21.13 -22.38
CA PRO A 545 -5.23 -22.22 -23.36
C PRO A 545 -6.40 -22.14 -24.35
N SER A 546 -6.18 -22.60 -25.60
CA SER A 546 -7.23 -22.59 -26.65
C SER A 546 -8.44 -23.44 -26.32
N SER A 547 -8.30 -24.38 -25.38
CA SER A 547 -9.40 -25.10 -24.74
C SER A 547 -9.28 -24.88 -23.24
N VAL A 548 -10.33 -24.34 -22.63
CA VAL A 548 -10.35 -23.99 -21.20
C VAL A 548 -11.61 -24.52 -20.54
N VAL A 549 -11.47 -25.09 -19.35
CA VAL A 549 -12.60 -25.40 -18.48
C VAL A 549 -12.82 -24.19 -17.59
N SER A 550 -13.98 -23.55 -17.73
CA SER A 550 -14.36 -22.37 -16.93
C SER A 550 -15.45 -22.72 -15.90
N ILE A 551 -15.28 -22.34 -14.64
CA ILE A 551 -16.29 -22.51 -13.60
C ILE A 551 -16.52 -21.17 -12.90
N LEU A 552 -17.78 -20.75 -12.79
CA LEU A 552 -18.18 -19.62 -11.96
C LEU A 552 -18.64 -20.14 -10.60
N LYS A 553 -18.05 -19.63 -9.52
CA LYS A 553 -18.44 -19.95 -8.15
C LYS A 553 -18.78 -18.68 -7.38
N GLU A 554 -19.79 -18.80 -6.53
CA GLU A 554 -20.02 -17.82 -5.47
C GLU A 554 -19.31 -18.31 -4.22
N GLN A 555 -18.50 -17.46 -3.61
CA GLN A 555 -17.74 -17.74 -2.39
C GLN A 555 -18.10 -16.69 -1.34
N GLN A 556 -18.50 -17.13 -0.14
CA GLN A 556 -18.68 -16.22 0.99
C GLN A 556 -17.40 -16.18 1.83
N VAL A 557 -16.86 -14.98 1.99
CA VAL A 557 -15.82 -14.65 2.96
C VAL A 557 -16.51 -14.04 4.16
N SER A 558 -16.24 -14.56 5.36
CA SER A 558 -16.81 -14.02 6.59
C SER A 558 -15.76 -14.00 7.68
N ALA A 559 -15.57 -12.84 8.29
CA ALA A 559 -14.56 -12.64 9.30
C ALA A 559 -15.06 -11.75 10.43
N ASN A 560 -14.63 -12.08 11.64
CA ASN A 560 -14.77 -11.22 12.80
C ASN A 560 -13.45 -10.46 12.98
N PRO A 561 -13.44 -9.13 12.76
CA PRO A 561 -12.21 -8.34 12.81
C PRO A 561 -11.72 -8.05 14.23
N THR A 562 -12.54 -8.26 15.26
CA THR A 562 -12.14 -8.03 16.65
C THR A 562 -12.69 -9.08 17.60
N SER A 563 -11.79 -9.64 18.41
CA SER A 563 -12.18 -10.55 19.49
C SER A 563 -13.00 -9.89 20.59
N ALA A 564 -13.02 -8.55 20.66
CA ALA A 564 -13.79 -7.80 21.65
C ALA A 564 -15.31 -7.88 21.40
N ASN A 565 -15.73 -8.03 20.14
CA ASN A 565 -17.12 -8.13 19.78
C ASN A 565 -17.37 -9.33 18.84
N PRO A 566 -17.55 -10.54 19.39
CA PRO A 566 -17.73 -11.75 18.59
C PRO A 566 -18.96 -11.74 17.67
N LYS A 567 -19.92 -10.83 17.90
CA LYS A 567 -21.14 -10.70 17.09
C LYS A 567 -20.93 -9.83 15.85
N TRP A 568 -19.88 -9.02 15.82
CA TRP A 568 -19.58 -8.19 14.67
C TRP A 568 -18.84 -9.02 13.62
N VAL A 569 -19.56 -9.42 12.58
CA VAL A 569 -19.04 -10.22 11.47
C VAL A 569 -19.18 -9.40 10.19
N LEU A 570 -18.07 -9.27 9.47
CA LEU A 570 -18.05 -8.75 8.11
C LEU A 570 -18.26 -9.94 7.18
N THR A 571 -19.23 -9.83 6.28
CA THR A 571 -19.48 -10.85 5.25
C THR A 571 -19.41 -10.21 3.88
N ARG A 572 -18.73 -10.90 2.97
CA ARG A 572 -18.62 -10.50 1.57
C ARG A 572 -18.82 -11.69 0.66
N THR A 573 -19.51 -11.45 -0.44
CA THR A 573 -19.70 -12.42 -1.50
C THR A 573 -18.75 -12.10 -2.64
N LEU A 574 -17.91 -13.06 -3.00
CA LEU A 574 -17.04 -13.03 -4.17
C LEU A 574 -17.66 -13.90 -5.27
N HIS A 575 -17.69 -13.39 -6.48
CA HIS A 575 -17.98 -14.15 -7.69
C HIS A 575 -16.66 -14.46 -8.38
N THR A 576 -16.27 -15.72 -8.34
CA THR A 576 -14.95 -16.18 -8.79
C THR A 576 -15.06 -16.93 -10.10
N LEU A 577 -14.34 -16.46 -11.11
CA LEU A 577 -14.10 -17.20 -12.34
C LEU A 577 -12.85 -18.05 -12.18
N PHE A 578 -13.03 -19.37 -12.23
CA PHE A 578 -11.96 -20.36 -12.29
C PHE A 578 -11.75 -20.79 -13.74
N CYS A 579 -10.50 -20.84 -14.18
CA CYS A 579 -10.12 -21.33 -15.49
C CYS A 579 -8.98 -22.34 -15.36
N GLU A 580 -9.11 -23.52 -15.96
CA GLU A 580 -8.06 -24.54 -15.96
C GLU A 580 -7.92 -25.22 -17.33
N PRO A 581 -6.72 -25.71 -17.70
CA PRO A 581 -6.57 -26.63 -18.82
C PRO A 581 -7.41 -27.91 -18.57
N PRO A 582 -7.91 -28.58 -19.61
CA PRO A 582 -8.74 -29.78 -19.45
C PRO A 582 -8.05 -30.91 -18.69
N ASP A 583 -6.75 -31.07 -18.93
CA ASP A 583 -5.91 -32.12 -18.38
C ASP A 583 -4.77 -31.55 -17.53
N PRO A 584 -4.25 -32.30 -16.55
CA PRO A 584 -3.01 -31.94 -15.86
C PRO A 584 -1.84 -31.85 -16.84
N VAL A 585 -0.99 -30.85 -16.68
CA VAL A 585 0.14 -30.56 -17.57
C VAL A 585 1.38 -30.17 -16.78
N GLU A 586 2.58 -30.43 -17.33
CA GLU A 586 3.86 -29.95 -16.76
C GLU A 586 4.06 -28.45 -16.99
N GLU A 587 3.40 -27.92 -18.01
CA GLU A 587 3.54 -26.53 -18.42
C GLU A 587 2.17 -25.95 -18.78
N ALA A 588 1.82 -24.83 -18.15
CA ALA A 588 0.59 -24.09 -18.43
C ALA A 588 0.90 -22.64 -18.78
N GLU A 589 0.10 -22.10 -19.69
CA GLU A 589 0.17 -20.72 -20.14
C GLU A 589 -1.26 -20.17 -20.19
N PHE A 590 -1.53 -19.16 -19.37
CA PHE A 590 -2.79 -18.40 -19.41
C PHE A 590 -2.51 -17.04 -20.02
N LEU A 591 -3.22 -16.72 -21.10
CA LEU A 591 -3.15 -15.40 -21.74
C LEU A 591 -4.55 -14.79 -21.75
N VAL A 592 -4.79 -13.82 -20.88
CA VAL A 592 -6.12 -13.25 -20.64
C VAL A 592 -6.09 -11.75 -20.88
N SER A 593 -7.02 -11.24 -21.70
CA SER A 593 -7.23 -9.80 -21.83
C SER A 593 -8.48 -9.35 -21.09
N LEU A 594 -8.33 -8.34 -20.24
CA LEU A 594 -9.41 -7.60 -19.61
C LEU A 594 -9.57 -6.28 -20.37
N THR A 595 -10.67 -6.13 -21.10
CA THR A 595 -10.92 -5.00 -22.01
C THR A 595 -12.05 -4.13 -21.48
N LEU A 596 -11.74 -2.88 -21.18
CA LEU A 596 -12.70 -1.86 -20.73
C LEU A 596 -13.30 -1.12 -21.92
N GLN A 597 -12.49 -0.94 -22.95
CA GLN A 597 -12.85 -0.32 -24.22
C GLN A 597 -12.04 -0.98 -25.34
N GLY A 598 -12.57 -0.96 -26.57
CA GLY A 598 -11.91 -1.57 -27.71
C GLY A 598 -12.17 -3.07 -27.84
N HIS A 599 -11.35 -3.74 -28.65
CA HIS A 599 -11.46 -5.17 -28.90
C HIS A 599 -10.08 -5.82 -28.94
N ALA A 600 -9.93 -6.97 -28.28
CA ALA A 600 -8.71 -7.77 -28.30
C ALA A 600 -8.96 -9.15 -28.93
N ALA A 601 -8.07 -9.56 -29.84
CA ALA A 601 -8.17 -10.83 -30.53
C ALA A 601 -6.79 -11.49 -30.70
N ALA A 602 -6.73 -12.81 -30.46
CA ALA A 602 -5.54 -13.60 -30.75
C ALA A 602 -5.21 -13.57 -32.26
N LEU A 603 -3.92 -13.52 -32.56
CA LEU A 603 -3.40 -13.54 -33.92
C LEU A 603 -2.52 -14.78 -34.15
N PRO A 604 -2.46 -15.31 -35.38
CA PRO A 604 -1.52 -16.37 -35.74
C PRO A 604 -0.07 -15.92 -35.52
N THR A 605 0.76 -16.84 -35.07
CA THR A 605 2.20 -16.59 -34.85
C THR A 605 2.98 -17.89 -35.05
N GLU A 606 4.24 -17.76 -35.48
CA GLU A 606 5.16 -18.90 -35.62
C GLU A 606 5.83 -19.24 -34.30
N ARG A 607 6.10 -18.22 -33.47
CA ARG A 607 6.76 -18.35 -32.16
C ARG A 607 6.10 -17.42 -31.13
N GLY A 608 5.79 -17.98 -29.96
CA GLY A 608 5.12 -17.28 -28.85
C GLY A 608 3.60 -17.18 -29.01
N ARG A 609 3.03 -16.12 -28.44
CA ARG A 609 1.62 -15.73 -28.58
C ARG A 609 1.51 -14.30 -29.05
N LEU A 610 0.46 -14.01 -29.80
CA LEU A 610 0.19 -12.68 -30.31
C LEU A 610 -1.28 -12.30 -30.09
N VAL A 611 -1.49 -11.08 -29.62
CA VAL A 611 -2.80 -10.46 -29.43
C VAL A 611 -2.79 -9.11 -30.14
N SER A 612 -3.80 -8.89 -30.97
CA SER A 612 -4.15 -7.56 -31.47
C SER A 612 -5.06 -6.88 -30.47
N PHE A 613 -4.90 -5.56 -30.31
CA PHE A 613 -5.82 -4.74 -29.55
C PHE A 613 -6.13 -3.44 -30.29
N SER A 614 -7.42 -3.23 -30.59
CA SER A 614 -7.94 -2.03 -31.22
C SER A 614 -8.50 -1.11 -30.15
N GLY A 615 -7.70 -0.14 -29.70
CA GLY A 615 -8.09 0.87 -28.71
C GLY A 615 -8.46 2.21 -29.34
N LYS A 616 -8.86 3.20 -28.53
CA LYS A 616 -9.18 4.55 -29.04
C LYS A 616 -7.96 5.29 -29.60
N ARG A 617 -6.77 4.97 -29.07
CA ARG A 617 -5.49 5.59 -29.43
C ARG A 617 -4.71 4.77 -30.46
N GLY A 618 -5.38 3.89 -31.19
CA GLY A 618 -4.80 3.13 -32.30
C GLY A 618 -4.79 1.62 -32.09
N GLU A 619 -4.18 0.95 -33.06
CA GLU A 619 -4.00 -0.50 -33.10
C GLU A 619 -2.71 -0.89 -32.39
N TRP A 620 -2.78 -2.00 -31.66
CA TRP A 620 -1.64 -2.60 -30.96
C TRP A 620 -1.42 -4.02 -31.44
N VAL A 621 -0.14 -4.36 -31.63
CA VAL A 621 0.34 -5.74 -31.80
C VAL A 621 1.15 -6.08 -30.56
N ILE A 622 0.67 -7.06 -29.81
CA ILE A 622 1.21 -7.42 -28.50
C ILE A 622 1.64 -8.88 -28.55
N GLY A 623 2.90 -9.15 -28.22
CA GLY A 623 3.44 -10.49 -28.20
C GLY A 623 4.03 -10.85 -26.85
N VAL A 624 3.82 -12.10 -26.43
CA VAL A 624 4.46 -12.70 -25.26
C VAL A 624 5.16 -14.00 -25.68
N GLY A 625 6.44 -14.07 -25.38
CA GLY A 625 7.33 -15.17 -25.76
C GLY A 625 7.65 -16.05 -24.56
N LYS A 626 7.94 -17.32 -24.81
CA LYS A 626 8.55 -18.21 -23.81
C LYS A 626 10.05 -17.92 -23.73
N GLY A 627 10.58 -17.78 -22.51
CA GLY A 627 11.95 -17.30 -22.24
C GLY A 627 13.01 -17.81 -23.21
N GLY A 628 13.52 -16.91 -24.07
CA GLY A 628 14.60 -17.18 -25.03
C GLY A 628 14.18 -17.70 -26.42
N VAL A 629 12.91 -18.07 -26.63
CA VAL A 629 12.40 -18.52 -27.95
C VAL A 629 12.14 -17.33 -28.89
N GLY A 630 11.91 -16.15 -28.31
CA GLY A 630 11.55 -14.92 -29.01
C GLY A 630 10.13 -14.96 -29.60
N LEU A 631 9.83 -13.95 -30.42
CA LEU A 631 8.57 -13.77 -31.12
C LEU A 631 8.84 -13.65 -32.62
N SER A 632 8.05 -14.35 -33.43
CA SER A 632 8.20 -14.36 -34.89
C SER A 632 6.85 -14.42 -35.56
N VAL A 633 6.58 -13.41 -36.38
CA VAL A 633 5.40 -13.32 -37.24
C VAL A 633 5.91 -12.92 -38.62
N ASP A 634 5.73 -13.80 -39.60
CA ASP A 634 6.26 -13.61 -40.94
C ASP A 634 5.87 -12.25 -41.53
N GLY A 635 6.84 -11.55 -42.10
CA GLY A 635 6.69 -10.21 -42.66
C GLY A 635 6.35 -9.08 -41.67
N LEU A 636 6.12 -9.35 -40.39
CA LEU A 636 5.62 -8.37 -39.43
C LEU A 636 6.56 -8.09 -38.25
N LEU A 637 6.94 -9.12 -37.48
CA LEU A 637 7.64 -8.96 -36.21
C LEU A 637 8.68 -10.06 -36.04
N LEU A 638 9.91 -9.69 -35.69
CA LEU A 638 10.94 -10.62 -35.27
C LEU A 638 11.73 -10.03 -34.10
N THR A 639 11.69 -10.68 -32.95
CA THR A 639 12.37 -10.22 -31.73
C THR A 639 12.73 -11.38 -30.82
N ASP A 640 13.72 -11.19 -29.96
CA ASP A 640 14.06 -12.10 -28.87
C ASP A 640 13.46 -11.67 -27.52
N ALA A 641 12.71 -10.57 -27.50
CA ALA A 641 12.02 -10.06 -26.32
C ALA A 641 11.05 -11.09 -25.71
N SER A 642 10.95 -11.10 -24.37
CA SER A 642 9.95 -11.90 -23.65
C SER A 642 8.55 -11.31 -23.75
N CYS A 643 8.44 -9.98 -23.84
CA CYS A 643 7.21 -9.26 -24.08
C CYS A 643 7.46 -8.09 -25.02
N VAL A 644 6.53 -7.84 -25.93
CA VAL A 644 6.54 -6.66 -26.80
C VAL A 644 5.12 -6.14 -26.96
N ALA A 645 4.96 -4.82 -26.98
CA ALA A 645 3.71 -4.16 -27.34
C ALA A 645 4.04 -3.01 -28.28
N LEU A 646 3.53 -3.04 -29.51
CA LEU A 646 3.83 -2.04 -30.53
C LEU A 646 2.54 -1.44 -31.03
N SER A 647 2.46 -0.11 -30.98
CA SER A 647 1.39 0.65 -31.64
C SER A 647 1.96 1.44 -32.81
N SER A 648 1.29 1.35 -33.95
CA SER A 648 1.73 1.99 -35.19
C SER A 648 0.55 2.66 -35.88
N GLU A 649 0.58 3.99 -35.91
CA GLU A 649 -0.29 4.79 -36.80
C GLU A 649 0.37 5.05 -38.16
N GLU A 650 1.70 4.88 -38.25
CA GLU A 650 2.53 5.06 -39.45
C GLU A 650 3.19 3.73 -39.88
N GLU A 651 4.22 3.78 -40.74
CA GLU A 651 5.04 2.61 -41.08
C GLU A 651 5.88 2.08 -39.90
N VAL A 652 6.26 2.97 -38.96
CA VAL A 652 7.11 2.67 -37.81
C VAL A 652 6.29 2.83 -36.51
N PRO A 653 6.45 1.94 -35.50
CA PRO A 653 5.74 2.07 -34.25
C PRO A 653 6.11 3.36 -33.52
N THR A 654 5.10 4.20 -33.26
CA THR A 654 5.26 5.47 -32.57
C THR A 654 5.25 5.29 -31.05
N ARG A 655 4.65 4.21 -30.54
CA ARG A 655 4.64 3.85 -29.12
C ARG A 655 4.93 2.37 -28.98
N GLY A 656 5.64 2.00 -27.94
CA GLY A 656 5.77 0.60 -27.60
C GLY A 656 6.63 0.30 -26.41
N LEU A 657 6.73 -0.99 -26.12
CA LEU A 657 7.71 -1.52 -25.19
C LEU A 657 8.26 -2.84 -25.69
N ALA A 658 9.46 -3.17 -25.23
CA ALA A 658 10.07 -4.47 -25.41
C ALA A 658 10.85 -4.83 -24.14
N VAL A 659 10.66 -6.06 -23.65
CA VAL A 659 11.26 -6.55 -22.41
C VAL A 659 12.35 -7.57 -22.75
N HIS A 660 13.55 -7.38 -22.20
CA HIS A 660 14.73 -8.19 -22.45
C HIS A 660 15.06 -8.38 -23.95
N ALA A 661 14.93 -7.33 -24.75
CA ALA A 661 15.21 -7.37 -26.18
C ALA A 661 16.70 -7.10 -26.46
N SER A 662 17.37 -7.97 -27.21
CA SER A 662 18.63 -7.64 -27.89
C SER A 662 18.41 -7.27 -29.35
N MET A 663 17.28 -7.66 -29.94
CA MET A 663 16.89 -7.27 -31.29
C MET A 663 15.38 -7.16 -31.42
N LEU A 664 14.93 -6.10 -32.10
CA LEU A 664 13.53 -5.91 -32.44
C LEU A 664 13.41 -5.44 -33.88
N TRP A 665 12.72 -6.23 -34.70
CA TRP A 665 12.44 -5.94 -36.09
C TRP A 665 10.95 -5.79 -36.31
N TRP A 666 10.57 -4.78 -37.07
CA TRP A 666 9.20 -4.50 -37.46
C TRP A 666 9.12 -4.32 -38.97
N LYS A 667 8.31 -5.13 -39.64
CA LYS A 667 8.13 -5.12 -41.09
C LYS A 667 9.45 -5.11 -41.86
N GLY A 668 10.40 -5.95 -41.44
CA GLY A 668 11.74 -6.05 -42.03
C GLY A 668 12.72 -4.91 -41.68
N MET A 669 12.32 -3.95 -40.84
CA MET A 669 13.16 -2.85 -40.39
C MET A 669 13.67 -3.07 -38.96
N PRO A 670 14.96 -2.87 -38.66
CA PRO A 670 15.45 -2.91 -37.29
C PRO A 670 14.96 -1.67 -36.53
N LEU A 671 14.26 -1.87 -35.42
CA LEU A 671 13.85 -0.83 -34.48
C LEU A 671 14.86 -0.67 -33.35
N LEU A 672 15.36 -1.79 -32.83
CA LEU A 672 16.28 -1.82 -31.71
C LEU A 672 17.30 -2.94 -31.90
N ILE A 673 18.56 -2.66 -31.57
CA ILE A 673 19.62 -3.64 -31.39
C ILE A 673 20.39 -3.28 -30.12
N SER A 674 20.57 -4.22 -29.21
CA SER A 674 21.33 -3.99 -27.98
C SER A 674 22.26 -5.15 -27.64
N SER A 675 23.32 -4.85 -26.89
CA SER A 675 24.20 -5.86 -26.29
C SER A 675 24.77 -5.34 -24.98
N PRO A 676 24.40 -5.92 -23.81
CA PRO A 676 23.42 -7.01 -23.59
C PRO A 676 21.95 -6.60 -23.90
N PRO A 677 20.96 -7.52 -23.77
CA PRO A 677 19.53 -7.18 -23.88
C PRO A 677 19.10 -6.04 -22.94
N VAL A 678 18.09 -5.29 -23.35
CA VAL A 678 17.48 -4.19 -22.56
C VAL A 678 15.97 -4.34 -22.46
N SER A 679 15.42 -3.74 -21.42
CA SER A 679 13.98 -3.49 -21.32
C SER A 679 13.74 -2.02 -21.56
N ILE A 680 12.83 -1.69 -22.48
CA ILE A 680 12.59 -0.32 -22.94
C ILE A 680 11.10 -0.10 -23.18
N ALA A 681 10.58 1.04 -22.72
CA ALA A 681 9.29 1.58 -23.12
C ALA A 681 9.51 2.95 -23.75
N TRP A 682 8.84 3.25 -24.86
CA TRP A 682 9.09 4.48 -25.62
C TRP A 682 7.84 5.08 -26.24
N ARG A 683 7.94 6.39 -26.53
CA ARG A 683 6.99 7.15 -27.33
C ARG A 683 7.70 8.17 -28.20
N TRP A 684 7.27 8.25 -29.45
CA TRP A 684 7.59 9.32 -30.39
C TRP A 684 6.55 10.43 -30.33
N SER A 685 7.03 11.67 -30.31
CA SER A 685 6.25 12.89 -30.54
C SER A 685 6.60 13.42 -31.93
N SER A 686 5.61 13.45 -32.83
CA SER A 686 5.73 13.98 -34.21
C SER A 686 6.93 13.43 -35.00
N SER A 687 7.33 12.17 -34.74
CA SER A 687 8.47 11.49 -35.38
C SER A 687 9.81 12.26 -35.29
N THR A 688 9.93 13.20 -34.34
CA THR A 688 11.10 14.07 -34.16
C THR A 688 11.66 14.02 -32.74
N HIS A 689 10.87 13.59 -31.77
CA HIS A 689 11.33 13.46 -30.39
C HIS A 689 10.91 12.10 -29.83
N LEU A 690 11.88 11.29 -29.43
CA LEU A 690 11.69 10.04 -28.70
C LEU A 690 11.90 10.30 -27.22
N ASP A 691 10.94 9.86 -26.41
CA ASP A 691 11.07 9.74 -24.96
C ASP A 691 10.98 8.26 -24.59
N ALA A 692 11.91 7.76 -23.77
CA ALA A 692 11.98 6.36 -23.41
C ALA A 692 12.51 6.12 -22.00
N GLN A 693 11.91 5.16 -21.31
CA GLN A 693 12.46 4.58 -20.08
C GLN A 693 13.20 3.29 -20.43
N ILE A 694 14.42 3.12 -19.93
CA ILE A 694 15.27 1.96 -20.19
C ILE A 694 15.77 1.37 -18.88
N THR A 695 15.71 0.06 -18.78
CA THR A 695 16.33 -0.70 -17.69
C THR A 695 17.37 -1.66 -18.25
N SER A 696 18.58 -1.65 -17.67
CA SER A 696 19.61 -2.63 -17.97
C SER A 696 20.47 -2.94 -16.76
N LEU A 697 20.81 -4.22 -16.54
CA LEU A 697 21.64 -4.64 -15.41
C LEU A 697 23.10 -4.21 -15.52
N ARG A 698 23.57 -3.89 -16.73
CA ARG A 698 24.97 -3.61 -17.04
C ARG A 698 25.06 -2.53 -18.10
N LYS A 699 26.28 -2.02 -18.27
CA LYS A 699 26.60 -1.13 -19.39
C LYS A 699 26.18 -1.77 -20.72
N VAL A 700 25.47 -1.03 -21.56
CA VAL A 700 24.88 -1.55 -22.81
C VAL A 700 25.21 -0.68 -24.00
N SER A 701 25.56 -1.32 -25.12
CA SER A 701 25.59 -0.67 -26.43
C SER A 701 24.19 -0.77 -27.03
N LEU A 702 23.49 0.34 -27.17
CA LEU A 702 22.12 0.40 -27.69
C LEU A 702 22.09 1.11 -29.04
N SER A 703 21.35 0.55 -29.98
CA SER A 703 21.02 1.18 -31.26
C SER A 703 19.51 1.28 -31.38
N VAL A 704 18.99 2.48 -31.62
CA VAL A 704 17.55 2.75 -31.78
C VAL A 704 17.30 3.39 -33.15
N ARG A 705 16.21 3.00 -33.81
CA ARG A 705 15.80 3.58 -35.09
C ARG A 705 15.39 5.05 -34.89
N CYS A 706 16.03 5.95 -35.63
CA CYS A 706 15.60 7.35 -35.75
C CYS A 706 15.03 7.54 -37.15
N PRO A 707 13.76 7.96 -37.28
CA PRO A 707 13.17 8.22 -38.59
C PRO A 707 13.86 9.41 -39.28
N GLY A 708 14.34 10.41 -38.54
CA GLY A 708 15.01 11.59 -39.09
C GLY A 708 16.54 11.53 -39.08
N THR A 709 17.17 12.71 -39.19
CA THR A 709 18.60 12.85 -38.86
C THR A 709 18.72 13.16 -37.36
N PRO A 710 19.43 12.34 -36.55
CA PRO A 710 19.61 12.61 -35.13
C PRO A 710 20.39 13.91 -34.94
N GLN A 711 19.87 14.75 -34.03
CA GLN A 711 20.48 16.02 -33.64
C GLN A 711 21.12 15.93 -32.26
N LYS A 712 20.47 15.22 -31.33
CA LYS A 712 20.89 15.17 -29.93
C LYS A 712 20.38 13.88 -29.27
N VAL A 713 21.20 13.30 -28.39
CA VAL A 713 20.80 12.20 -27.49
C VAL A 713 21.06 12.65 -26.06
N VAL A 714 20.07 12.54 -25.19
CA VAL A 714 20.16 12.89 -23.77
C VAL A 714 19.82 11.67 -22.93
N VAL A 715 20.62 11.41 -21.91
CA VAL A 715 20.43 10.31 -20.95
C VAL A 715 20.48 10.90 -19.56
N ASN A 716 19.40 10.74 -18.78
CA ASN A 716 19.25 11.30 -17.45
C ASN A 716 19.57 12.82 -17.39
N GLY A 717 19.20 13.56 -18.42
CA GLY A 717 19.43 15.00 -18.53
C GLY A 717 20.82 15.40 -19.07
N GLU A 718 21.72 14.46 -19.31
CA GLU A 718 23.06 14.73 -19.86
C GLU A 718 23.17 14.32 -21.34
N GLU A 719 23.79 15.16 -22.17
CA GLU A 719 24.02 14.85 -23.58
C GLU A 719 25.11 13.76 -23.72
N VAL A 720 24.86 12.77 -24.57
CA VAL A 720 25.79 11.67 -24.81
C VAL A 720 26.23 11.61 -26.27
N GLU A 721 27.48 11.18 -26.49
CA GLU A 721 27.98 10.93 -27.83
C GLU A 721 27.24 9.77 -28.50
N PHE A 722 26.96 9.93 -29.79
CA PHE A 722 26.31 8.91 -30.60
C PHE A 722 26.96 8.80 -31.98
N SER A 723 26.71 7.67 -32.63
CA SER A 723 27.02 7.42 -34.03
C SER A 723 25.73 7.15 -34.80
N PHE A 724 25.65 7.57 -36.07
CA PHE A 724 24.45 7.41 -36.88
C PHE A 724 24.75 6.68 -38.18
N SER A 725 24.09 5.53 -38.37
CA SER A 725 24.16 4.75 -39.59
C SER A 725 22.97 5.10 -40.49
N ARG A 726 23.19 5.98 -41.47
CA ARG A 726 22.15 6.48 -42.38
C ARG A 726 21.43 5.37 -43.15
N ASP A 727 22.17 4.38 -43.64
CA ASP A 727 21.63 3.31 -44.50
C ASP A 727 20.57 2.44 -43.83
N VAL A 728 20.65 2.30 -42.50
CA VAL A 728 19.70 1.51 -41.68
C VAL A 728 18.90 2.38 -40.72
N SER A 729 19.13 3.68 -40.73
CA SER A 729 18.51 4.69 -39.86
C SER A 729 18.63 4.39 -38.35
N LEU A 730 19.80 3.89 -37.90
CA LEU A 730 20.05 3.54 -36.50
C LEU A 730 21.01 4.55 -35.85
N VAL A 731 20.61 5.04 -34.67
CA VAL A 731 21.44 5.85 -33.77
C VAL A 731 22.00 4.94 -32.69
N ARG A 732 23.32 4.88 -32.56
CA ARG A 732 24.02 4.02 -31.61
C ARG A 732 24.76 4.86 -30.57
N PHE A 733 24.59 4.50 -29.31
CA PHE A 733 25.25 5.09 -28.15
C PHE A 733 25.45 4.02 -27.06
N VAL A 734 26.14 4.39 -25.99
CA VAL A 734 26.46 3.49 -24.88
C VAL A 734 25.86 4.03 -23.60
N LEU A 735 25.10 3.20 -22.90
CA LEU A 735 24.42 3.56 -21.66
C LEU A 735 25.07 2.85 -20.47
N PRO A 736 25.08 3.46 -19.27
CA PRO A 736 25.39 2.75 -18.02
C PRO A 736 24.31 1.69 -17.72
N GLY A 737 24.56 0.86 -16.69
CA GLY A 737 23.50 0.02 -16.12
C GLY A 737 22.64 0.83 -15.14
N GLY A 738 21.39 0.44 -14.97
CA GLY A 738 20.39 1.07 -14.12
C GLY A 738 19.07 1.33 -14.85
N GLU A 739 18.19 2.06 -14.17
CA GLU A 739 17.01 2.69 -14.78
C GLU A 739 17.41 4.06 -15.33
N LEU A 740 17.09 4.32 -16.59
CA LEU A 740 17.53 5.50 -17.35
C LEU A 740 16.36 6.12 -18.11
N ASN A 741 16.35 7.45 -18.17
CA ASN A 741 15.50 8.21 -19.08
C ASN A 741 16.33 8.59 -20.30
N LEU A 742 15.85 8.23 -21.49
CA LEU A 742 16.47 8.51 -22.78
C LEU A 742 15.57 9.47 -23.57
N GLU A 743 16.15 10.57 -24.03
CA GLU A 743 15.54 11.44 -25.02
C GLU A 743 16.39 11.45 -26.30
N LEU A 744 15.76 11.31 -27.46
CA LEU A 744 16.42 11.40 -28.76
C LEU A 744 15.69 12.40 -29.65
N TYR A 745 16.43 13.38 -30.14
CA TYR A 745 15.93 14.45 -30.99
C TYR A 745 16.39 14.21 -32.43
N CYS A 746 15.44 14.24 -33.37
CA CYS A 746 15.64 14.01 -34.79
C CYS A 746 15.05 15.18 -35.60
N SER A 747 15.67 15.53 -36.72
CA SER A 747 15.08 16.47 -37.69
C SER A 747 13.85 15.84 -38.37
N HIS A 748 12.94 16.66 -38.91
CA HIS A 748 11.97 16.15 -39.89
C HIS A 748 12.71 15.54 -41.10
N LYS A 749 12.12 14.50 -41.68
CA LYS A 749 12.59 13.89 -42.94
C LYS A 749 12.43 14.85 -44.12
#